data_AF-A0A2M9G736-F1
#
_entry.id   AF-A0A2M9G736-F1
#
_cell.length_a   1.000
_cell.length_b   1.000
_cell.length_c   1.000
_cell.angle_alpha   90.00
_cell.angle_beta   90.00
_cell.angle_gamma   90.00
#
_symmetry.space_group_name_H-M   'P 1'
#
loop_
_entity.id
_entity.type
_entity.pdbx_description
1 polymer ?
#
loop_
_entity_poly.entity_id
_entity_poly.type
_entity_poly.pdbx_seq_one_letter_code
_entity_poly.pdbx_strand_id
1 'polypeptide(L)'
;MSGKKHTQNAPYIDDGRGLILGDRFRLDVGSALPHLSLPGADAVAVTDQLSGADEYYALLCKPGVHVRQSAADTLMTKEPRNMRLPQASGTVMLNDGRHFFAIVFDRRNAVPILSRYPRSGVPEKDLIQTVLPAVIGAMVDMKARAVLHRAIRHDTILVDRGGDVILDQCVVNLPGEQQPMVYEPISSALATEGARGEGVAADDCYALGVAALHLLTGEMPCKGMSAQEILSTKVTRGSYECLLQRRKFAAALQSLFAGTLTDEAIMRWSSEELKSWAAGSWDAPRPTIGGRRAIRPFLFRDRDYYSPELLAWALYTYPEDAMACIEAGRLLKWTRNVLDDNTAADLIQTAALSGEATREGPAADRHEIIARVCIALDPNGPLRFRDVVVTPSGIPGAIWTAFRNGNKDRIRTLNQLLSSPLLEEWSNMGSRAVRAALPGFVTSTIKSIMREEQKRGYGLERVLYEMLPRTPCIGESVLDAIVRSPAEMMLALNRRAEKNPQTGLEIGRHEAAFMAAQDKNIEKEVRALDARHTTRTAELVSLVEFYASVQRSHYRHPMPGMTRAFVAVLAPAASEIRSRLRRMVVEKKVESLAKRGDMAAMLEELDLNRTLEQDRVEFERAKDRLQRLDNLIAIVSANGPAQAILAKRRGYRYARLLSMSLAFLTGFYFTMIELL
;
A
#
# COMPACT_ATOMS: atom_id res chain seq x y z
N MET A 1 -16.57 -19.56 20.68
CA MET A 1 -15.19 -19.58 21.17
C MET A 1 -14.31 -18.90 20.12
N SER A 2 -14.01 -17.62 20.31
CA SER A 2 -13.17 -16.83 19.41
C SER A 2 -11.71 -17.19 19.72
N GLY A 3 -11.12 -18.06 18.90
CA GLY A 3 -9.70 -18.36 18.98
C GLY A 3 -8.92 -17.05 18.80
N LYS A 4 -8.07 -16.72 19.77
CA LYS A 4 -7.07 -15.67 19.63
C LYS A 4 -6.31 -15.94 18.33
N LYS A 5 -6.54 -15.14 17.30
CA LYS A 5 -5.67 -15.09 16.13
C LYS A 5 -4.30 -14.71 16.68
N HIS A 6 -3.34 -15.64 16.65
CA HIS A 6 -1.94 -15.30 16.82
C HIS A 6 -1.57 -14.40 15.64
N THR A 7 -1.77 -13.09 15.77
CA THR A 7 -1.01 -12.13 14.96
C THR A 7 0.44 -12.30 15.37
N GLN A 8 1.21 -12.93 14.49
CA GLN A 8 2.65 -12.97 14.66
C GLN A 8 3.14 -11.52 14.54
N ASN A 9 3.78 -11.05 15.61
CA ASN A 9 4.23 -9.67 15.74
C ASN A 9 5.74 -9.53 15.43
N ALA A 10 6.40 -10.62 15.03
CA ALA A 10 7.82 -10.68 14.72
C ALA A 10 8.10 -11.72 13.63
N PRO A 11 9.14 -11.51 12.81
CA PRO A 11 9.53 -12.49 11.80
C PRO A 11 10.10 -13.75 12.45
N TYR A 12 9.95 -14.89 11.77
CA TYR A 12 10.68 -16.10 12.13
C TYR A 12 12.16 -15.90 11.83
N ILE A 13 13.01 -16.25 12.79
CA ILE A 13 14.45 -16.06 12.70
C ILE A 13 15.09 -17.45 12.59
N ASP A 14 16.00 -17.61 11.64
CA ASP A 14 16.89 -18.78 11.64
C ASP A 14 17.85 -18.65 12.84
N ASP A 15 17.67 -19.51 13.85
CA ASP A 15 18.44 -19.50 15.10
C ASP A 15 19.56 -20.56 15.12
N GLY A 16 19.89 -21.12 13.94
CA GLY A 16 20.85 -22.21 13.80
C GLY A 16 20.25 -23.60 14.03
N ARG A 17 18.95 -23.72 14.37
CA ARG A 17 18.19 -24.99 14.37
C ARG A 17 17.39 -25.19 13.08
N GLY A 18 17.55 -24.28 12.13
CA GLY A 18 16.83 -24.22 10.86
C GLY A 18 15.58 -23.35 10.96
N LEU A 19 15.19 -22.77 9.83
CA LEU A 19 14.04 -21.89 9.71
C LEU A 19 12.73 -22.70 9.71
N ILE A 20 11.99 -22.67 10.82
CA ILE A 20 10.75 -23.44 11.00
C ILE A 20 9.53 -22.50 10.92
N LEU A 21 8.66 -22.74 9.96
CA LEU A 21 7.43 -21.99 9.74
C LEU A 21 6.22 -22.73 10.31
N GLY A 22 5.36 -22.01 11.05
CA GLY A 22 4.14 -22.58 11.64
C GLY A 22 4.39 -23.74 12.62
N ASP A 23 5.54 -23.74 13.30
CA ASP A 23 5.98 -24.77 14.25
C ASP A 23 6.02 -26.20 13.67
N ARG A 24 6.09 -26.34 12.34
CA ARG A 24 6.01 -27.65 11.65
C ARG A 24 6.93 -27.76 10.45
N PHE A 25 7.02 -26.73 9.62
CA PHE A 25 7.65 -26.83 8.30
C PHE A 25 9.06 -26.26 8.34
N ARG A 26 10.07 -27.11 8.24
CA ARG A 26 11.47 -26.66 8.16
C ARG A 26 11.82 -26.34 6.71
N LEU A 27 12.20 -25.10 6.45
CA LEU A 27 12.61 -24.61 5.14
C LEU A 27 14.10 -24.89 4.92
N ASP A 28 14.43 -25.50 3.79
CA ASP A 28 15.82 -25.71 3.37
C ASP A 28 16.20 -24.71 2.27
N VAL A 29 16.67 -23.54 2.70
CA VAL A 29 17.02 -22.41 1.82
C VAL A 29 18.17 -22.75 0.85
N GLY A 30 19.00 -23.76 1.17
CA GLY A 30 20.08 -24.22 0.29
C GLY A 30 19.59 -25.10 -0.87
N SER A 31 18.40 -25.70 -0.74
CA SER A 31 17.84 -26.65 -1.71
C SER A 31 16.80 -25.98 -2.62
N ALA A 32 17.28 -25.21 -3.60
CA ALA A 32 16.43 -24.50 -4.56
C ALA A 32 15.66 -25.44 -5.50
N LEU A 33 14.44 -25.05 -5.88
CA LEU A 33 13.54 -25.76 -6.80
C LEU A 33 13.12 -24.88 -7.98
N PRO A 34 14.00 -24.58 -8.94
CA PRO A 34 13.76 -23.56 -9.97
C PRO A 34 12.48 -23.76 -10.81
N HIS A 35 12.06 -25.01 -11.01
CA HIS A 35 10.85 -25.36 -11.76
C HIS A 35 9.53 -24.99 -11.04
N LEU A 36 9.59 -24.67 -9.75
CA LEU A 36 8.46 -24.18 -8.95
C LEU A 36 8.57 -22.68 -8.63
N SER A 37 9.68 -22.03 -9.01
CA SER A 37 9.87 -20.60 -8.77
C SER A 37 8.93 -19.77 -9.64
N LEU A 38 8.59 -18.58 -9.14
CA LEU A 38 7.75 -17.60 -9.82
C LEU A 38 8.52 -16.29 -10.00
N PRO A 39 8.06 -15.37 -10.87
CA PRO A 39 8.61 -14.03 -10.92
C PRO A 39 8.65 -13.38 -9.53
N GLY A 40 9.85 -13.07 -9.04
CA GLY A 40 10.07 -12.46 -7.73
C GLY A 40 10.04 -13.41 -6.51
N ALA A 41 9.74 -14.70 -6.67
CA ALA A 41 9.68 -15.65 -5.58
C ALA A 41 10.48 -16.92 -5.88
N ASP A 42 11.46 -17.22 -5.03
CA ASP A 42 12.34 -18.39 -5.21
C ASP A 42 11.75 -19.59 -4.47
N ALA A 43 11.62 -20.75 -5.14
CA ALA A 43 11.13 -21.97 -4.52
C ALA A 43 12.25 -22.77 -3.85
N VAL A 44 11.97 -23.32 -2.67
CA VAL A 44 12.92 -24.13 -1.87
C VAL A 44 12.25 -25.38 -1.30
N ALA A 45 13.03 -26.41 -1.03
CA ALA A 45 12.54 -27.63 -0.40
C ALA A 45 12.08 -27.40 1.05
N VAL A 46 11.07 -28.16 1.48
CA VAL A 46 10.53 -28.10 2.84
C VAL A 46 10.44 -29.50 3.41
N THR A 47 10.91 -29.67 4.64
CA THR A 47 10.71 -30.90 5.41
C THR A 47 9.60 -30.70 6.43
N ASP A 48 8.55 -31.52 6.35
CA ASP A 48 7.53 -31.59 7.40
C ASP A 48 8.10 -32.33 8.63
N GLN A 49 8.19 -31.67 9.77
CA GLN A 49 8.74 -32.26 10.98
C GLN A 49 7.87 -33.36 11.59
N LEU A 50 6.59 -33.44 11.21
CA LEU A 50 5.70 -34.49 11.72
C LEU A 50 5.82 -35.79 10.92
N SER A 51 5.79 -35.70 9.59
CA SER A 51 5.76 -36.86 8.70
C SER A 51 7.11 -37.21 8.07
N GLY A 52 8.03 -36.25 7.97
CA GLY A 52 9.24 -36.36 7.16
C GLY A 52 8.98 -36.41 5.65
N ALA A 53 7.76 -36.13 5.20
CA ALA A 53 7.36 -36.28 3.80
C ALA A 53 7.97 -35.20 2.90
N ASP A 54 8.41 -35.62 1.70
CA ASP A 54 8.88 -34.72 0.63
C ASP A 54 7.73 -34.30 -0.32
N GLU A 55 6.66 -33.81 0.27
CA GLU A 55 5.45 -33.35 -0.44
C GLU A 55 5.30 -31.83 -0.45
N TYR A 56 6.11 -31.13 0.34
CA TYR A 56 5.99 -29.70 0.54
C TYR A 56 7.14 -28.93 -0.09
N TYR A 57 6.87 -27.69 -0.48
CA TYR A 57 7.89 -26.71 -0.86
C TYR A 57 7.48 -25.33 -0.36
N ALA A 58 8.41 -24.39 -0.29
CA ALA A 58 8.12 -23.01 0.07
C ALA A 58 8.47 -22.07 -1.06
N LEU A 59 7.65 -21.04 -1.26
CA LEU A 59 8.00 -19.85 -2.04
C LEU A 59 8.52 -18.78 -1.09
N LEU A 60 9.74 -18.30 -1.34
CA LEU A 60 10.37 -17.17 -0.66
C LEU A 60 10.15 -15.90 -1.49
N CYS A 61 9.08 -15.17 -1.19
CA CYS A 61 8.74 -13.94 -1.89
C CYS A 61 9.69 -12.81 -1.46
N LYS A 62 10.38 -12.21 -2.44
CA LYS A 62 11.29 -11.08 -2.24
C LYS A 62 10.53 -9.81 -1.81
N PRO A 63 11.20 -8.84 -1.16
CA PRO A 63 10.62 -7.52 -0.91
C PRO A 63 10.03 -6.90 -2.18
N GLY A 64 8.83 -6.36 -2.07
CA GLY A 64 8.10 -5.76 -3.20
C GLY A 64 7.32 -6.73 -4.09
N VAL A 65 7.30 -8.04 -3.79
CA VAL A 65 6.36 -8.99 -4.43
C VAL A 65 5.03 -8.96 -3.69
N HIS A 66 3.93 -8.80 -4.45
CA HIS A 66 2.60 -8.84 -3.87
C HIS A 66 2.20 -10.27 -3.50
N VAL A 67 1.56 -10.42 -2.33
CA VAL A 67 0.97 -11.67 -1.87
C VAL A 67 -0.46 -11.40 -1.49
N ARG A 68 -1.40 -12.16 -2.07
CA ARG A 68 -2.84 -12.11 -1.78
C ARG A 68 -3.10 -12.77 -0.42
N GLN A 69 -2.61 -12.15 0.66
CA GLN A 69 -2.61 -12.73 2.00
C GLN A 69 -4.00 -13.15 2.47
N SER A 70 -5.01 -12.31 2.22
CA SER A 70 -6.40 -12.63 2.57
C SER A 70 -6.90 -13.91 1.89
N ALA A 71 -6.50 -14.14 0.64
CA ALA A 71 -6.82 -15.37 -0.09
C ALA A 71 -6.02 -16.55 0.49
N ALA A 72 -4.72 -16.39 0.73
CA ALA A 72 -3.89 -17.42 1.36
C ALA A 72 -4.44 -17.86 2.73
N ASP A 73 -4.79 -16.92 3.60
CA ASP A 73 -5.39 -17.17 4.92
C ASP A 73 -6.72 -17.95 4.80
N THR A 74 -7.53 -17.61 3.80
CA THR A 74 -8.81 -18.28 3.55
C THR A 74 -8.60 -19.70 3.03
N LEU A 75 -7.65 -19.91 2.11
CA LEU A 75 -7.35 -21.23 1.54
C LEU A 75 -6.67 -22.16 2.54
N MET A 76 -5.82 -21.65 3.45
CA MET A 76 -5.25 -22.41 4.56
C MET A 76 -6.30 -22.91 5.55
N THR A 77 -7.37 -22.13 5.78
CA THR A 77 -8.39 -22.45 6.80
C THR A 77 -9.60 -23.20 6.23
N LYS A 78 -9.91 -22.95 4.96
CA LYS A 78 -11.01 -23.58 4.23
C LYS A 78 -10.42 -24.15 2.95
N GLU A 79 -9.90 -25.36 3.04
CA GLU A 79 -9.23 -26.01 1.92
C GLU A 79 -10.23 -26.36 0.80
N PRO A 80 -10.10 -25.82 -0.43
CA PRO A 80 -10.81 -26.35 -1.59
C PRO A 80 -10.18 -27.66 -2.07
N ARG A 81 -10.98 -28.51 -2.71
CA ARG A 81 -10.45 -29.72 -3.37
C ARG A 81 -9.71 -29.36 -4.66
N ASN A 82 -8.90 -30.29 -5.14
CA ASN A 82 -8.22 -30.19 -6.44
C ASN A 82 -7.39 -28.90 -6.63
N MET A 83 -6.70 -28.44 -5.58
CA MET A 83 -5.77 -27.31 -5.65
C MET A 83 -4.46 -27.58 -4.93
N ARG A 84 -3.37 -26.96 -5.39
CA ARG A 84 -2.18 -26.79 -4.56
C ARG A 84 -2.47 -25.74 -3.48
N LEU A 85 -2.36 -26.12 -2.22
CA LEU A 85 -2.83 -25.33 -1.08
C LEU A 85 -1.68 -24.74 -0.27
N PRO A 86 -1.78 -23.48 0.18
CA PRO A 86 -0.91 -22.95 1.21
C PRO A 86 -1.17 -23.70 2.53
N GLN A 87 -0.10 -23.95 3.28
CA GLN A 87 -0.11 -24.73 4.53
C GLN A 87 0.39 -23.90 5.72
N ALA A 88 1.31 -22.97 5.47
CA ALA A 88 1.79 -21.99 6.43
C ALA A 88 2.32 -20.75 5.68
N SER A 89 2.26 -19.58 6.32
CA SER A 89 2.87 -18.36 5.76
C SER A 89 3.39 -17.44 6.87
N GLY A 90 4.39 -16.63 6.55
CA GLY A 90 4.94 -15.65 7.49
C GLY A 90 6.19 -14.95 6.98
N THR A 91 6.53 -13.82 7.60
CA THR A 91 7.80 -13.13 7.33
C THR A 91 8.94 -13.90 7.98
N VAL A 92 9.96 -14.23 7.20
CA VAL A 92 11.16 -14.93 7.65
C VAL A 92 12.39 -14.03 7.49
N MET A 93 13.34 -14.13 8.41
CA MET A 93 14.61 -13.42 8.37
C MET A 93 15.74 -14.45 8.38
N LEU A 94 16.57 -14.42 7.34
CA LEU A 94 17.76 -15.28 7.24
C LEU A 94 18.90 -14.76 8.13
N ASN A 95 19.91 -15.60 8.36
CA ASN A 95 21.10 -15.25 9.15
C ASN A 95 21.89 -14.06 8.59
N ASP A 96 21.82 -13.83 7.28
CA ASP A 96 22.44 -12.69 6.61
C ASP A 96 21.62 -11.38 6.73
N GLY A 97 20.47 -11.43 7.41
CA GLY A 97 19.58 -10.29 7.65
C GLY A 97 18.56 -10.02 6.54
N ARG A 98 18.57 -10.78 5.44
CA ARG A 98 17.54 -10.64 4.39
C ARG A 98 16.19 -11.16 4.89
N HIS A 99 15.12 -10.42 4.55
CA HIS A 99 13.76 -10.86 4.84
C HIS A 99 13.06 -11.36 3.58
N PHE A 100 12.22 -12.38 3.76
CA PHE A 100 11.32 -12.90 2.74
C PHE A 100 9.94 -13.08 3.35
N PHE A 101 8.90 -13.03 2.52
CA PHE A 101 7.62 -13.58 2.92
C PHE A 101 7.54 -15.02 2.42
N ALA A 102 7.59 -15.98 3.34
CA ALA A 102 7.55 -17.39 3.02
C ALA A 102 6.11 -17.90 2.99
N ILE A 103 5.79 -18.74 2.01
CA ILE A 103 4.53 -19.51 1.95
C ILE A 103 4.87 -20.96 1.63
N VAL A 104 4.47 -21.88 2.50
CA VAL A 104 4.62 -23.33 2.29
C VAL A 104 3.40 -23.85 1.55
N PHE A 105 3.62 -24.64 0.51
CA PHE A 105 2.59 -25.30 -0.28
C PHE A 105 2.77 -26.81 -0.25
N ASP A 106 1.66 -27.54 -0.42
CA ASP A 106 1.65 -28.98 -0.65
C ASP A 106 1.97 -29.34 -2.12
N ARG A 107 1.89 -30.65 -2.44
CA ARG A 107 1.95 -31.19 -3.80
C ARG A 107 3.15 -30.67 -4.62
N ARG A 108 4.33 -30.64 -3.99
CA ARG A 108 5.63 -30.25 -4.59
C ARG A 108 5.87 -30.89 -5.96
N ASN A 109 5.47 -32.15 -6.11
CA ASN A 109 5.79 -32.96 -7.29
C ASN A 109 4.72 -32.91 -8.40
N ALA A 110 3.68 -32.10 -8.26
CA ALA A 110 2.70 -31.93 -9.32
C ALA A 110 3.31 -31.16 -10.51
N VAL A 111 3.02 -31.63 -11.72
CA VAL A 111 3.57 -31.09 -12.98
C VAL A 111 2.45 -30.67 -13.92
N PRO A 112 2.67 -29.74 -14.87
CA PRO A 112 1.66 -29.36 -15.85
C PRO A 112 1.09 -30.58 -16.58
N ILE A 113 -0.24 -30.62 -16.76
CA ILE A 113 -0.91 -31.79 -17.33
C ILE A 113 -0.44 -32.10 -18.77
N LEU A 114 -0.09 -31.07 -19.55
CA LEU A 114 0.46 -31.23 -20.90
C LEU A 114 1.80 -31.98 -20.92
N SER A 115 2.53 -32.06 -19.81
CA SER A 115 3.73 -32.89 -19.73
C SER A 115 3.43 -34.38 -19.92
N ARG A 116 2.18 -34.83 -19.71
CA ARG A 116 1.74 -36.20 -20.03
C ARG A 116 1.42 -36.40 -21.52
N TYR A 117 1.27 -35.31 -22.27
CA TYR A 117 0.91 -35.30 -23.69
C TYR A 117 1.89 -34.45 -24.52
N PRO A 118 3.20 -34.76 -24.54
CA PRO A 118 4.21 -33.87 -25.12
C PRO A 118 4.13 -33.69 -26.64
N ARG A 119 3.36 -34.53 -27.34
CA ARG A 119 3.25 -34.55 -28.81
C ARG A 119 1.85 -34.21 -29.33
N SER A 120 0.91 -33.90 -28.44
CA SER A 120 -0.50 -33.68 -28.77
C SER A 120 -1.18 -32.83 -27.70
N GLY A 121 -2.43 -32.42 -27.92
CA GLY A 121 -3.27 -31.99 -26.81
C GLY A 121 -3.72 -33.16 -25.93
N VAL A 122 -4.43 -32.83 -24.85
CA VAL A 122 -5.16 -33.76 -23.99
C VAL A 122 -6.32 -34.37 -24.81
N PRO A 123 -6.49 -35.70 -24.84
CA PRO A 123 -7.62 -36.33 -25.51
C PRO A 123 -8.97 -35.79 -25.01
N GLU A 124 -9.94 -35.59 -25.91
CA GLU A 124 -11.25 -35.05 -25.56
C GLU A 124 -11.93 -35.83 -24.42
N LYS A 125 -11.81 -37.16 -24.45
CA LYS A 125 -12.37 -38.04 -23.42
C LYS A 125 -11.81 -37.70 -22.03
N ASP A 126 -10.50 -37.60 -21.90
CA ASP A 126 -9.84 -37.32 -20.62
C ASP A 126 -10.12 -35.90 -20.15
N LEU A 127 -10.17 -34.96 -21.10
CA LEU A 127 -10.52 -33.56 -20.84
C LEU A 127 -11.93 -33.44 -20.26
N ILE A 128 -12.92 -34.12 -20.86
CA ILE A 128 -14.33 -34.10 -20.43
C ILE A 128 -14.54 -34.87 -19.12
N GLN A 129 -13.94 -36.06 -18.98
CA GLN A 129 -14.27 -36.98 -17.89
C GLN A 129 -13.43 -36.78 -16.62
N THR A 130 -12.25 -36.15 -16.74
CA THR A 130 -11.30 -36.08 -15.61
C THR A 130 -10.81 -34.66 -15.38
N VAL A 131 -10.28 -34.00 -16.41
CA VAL A 131 -9.56 -32.72 -16.24
C VAL A 131 -10.51 -31.58 -15.89
N LEU A 132 -11.50 -31.32 -16.74
CA LEU A 132 -12.40 -30.19 -16.56
C LEU A 132 -13.31 -30.33 -15.34
N PRO A 133 -13.86 -31.51 -15.00
CA PRO A 133 -14.61 -31.70 -13.76
C PRO A 133 -13.80 -31.36 -12.50
N ALA A 134 -12.52 -31.74 -12.45
CA ALA A 134 -11.63 -31.42 -11.32
C ALA A 134 -11.38 -29.91 -11.18
N VAL A 135 -11.08 -29.25 -12.31
CA VAL A 135 -10.86 -27.79 -12.35
C VAL A 135 -12.14 -27.03 -11.98
N ILE A 136 -13.30 -27.44 -12.51
CA ILE A 136 -14.60 -26.86 -12.16
C ILE A 136 -14.89 -27.03 -10.67
N GLY A 137 -14.60 -28.21 -10.11
CA GLY A 137 -14.73 -28.48 -8.68
C GLY A 137 -13.92 -27.51 -7.83
N ALA A 138 -12.65 -27.28 -8.18
CA ALA A 138 -11.80 -26.31 -7.51
C ALA A 138 -12.37 -24.88 -7.60
N MET A 139 -12.77 -24.43 -8.80
CA MET A 139 -13.35 -23.10 -9.01
C MET A 139 -14.63 -22.86 -8.19
N VAL A 140 -15.51 -23.87 -8.13
CA VAL A 140 -16.73 -23.84 -7.32
C VAL A 140 -16.39 -23.72 -5.84
N ASP A 141 -15.47 -24.55 -5.34
CA ASP A 141 -15.07 -24.57 -3.94
C ASP A 141 -14.41 -23.23 -3.55
N MET A 142 -13.57 -22.65 -4.42
CA MET A 142 -12.96 -21.33 -4.22
C MET A 142 -14.01 -20.21 -4.18
N LYS A 143 -14.95 -20.18 -5.14
CA LYS A 143 -16.01 -19.16 -5.17
C LYS A 143 -16.87 -19.20 -3.92
N ALA A 144 -17.19 -20.40 -3.40
CA ALA A 144 -17.92 -20.57 -2.14
C ALA A 144 -17.19 -19.98 -0.93
N ARG A 145 -15.87 -19.74 -1.05
CA ARG A 145 -15.01 -19.10 -0.04
C ARG A 145 -14.75 -17.62 -0.35
N ALA A 146 -15.40 -17.05 -1.36
CA ALA A 146 -15.18 -15.70 -1.87
C ALA A 146 -13.74 -15.44 -2.35
N VAL A 147 -13.09 -16.46 -2.89
CA VAL A 147 -11.77 -16.35 -3.53
C VAL A 147 -11.90 -16.65 -5.01
N LEU A 148 -11.26 -15.84 -5.84
CA LEU A 148 -11.14 -16.05 -7.29
C LEU A 148 -9.69 -16.44 -7.64
N HIS A 149 -9.51 -17.28 -8.65
CA HIS A 149 -8.20 -17.77 -9.02
C HIS A 149 -7.41 -16.73 -9.83
N ARG A 150 -8.00 -16.13 -10.86
CA ARG A 150 -7.41 -15.08 -11.73
C ARG A 150 -6.07 -15.47 -12.37
N ALA A 151 -5.85 -16.77 -12.55
CA ALA A 151 -4.62 -17.31 -13.12
C ALA A 151 -4.85 -18.70 -13.74
N ILE A 152 -6.07 -19.02 -14.21
CA ILE A 152 -6.39 -20.33 -14.78
C ILE A 152 -5.89 -20.38 -16.22
N ARG A 153 -4.90 -21.24 -16.47
CA ARG A 153 -4.30 -21.44 -17.80
C ARG A 153 -3.68 -22.83 -17.92
N HIS A 154 -3.25 -23.19 -19.12
CA HIS A 154 -2.75 -24.53 -19.44
C HIS A 154 -1.63 -25.05 -18.50
N ASP A 155 -0.73 -24.18 -18.07
CA ASP A 155 0.45 -24.44 -17.23
C ASP A 155 0.15 -24.42 -15.73
N THR A 156 -1.02 -23.94 -15.32
CA THR A 156 -1.49 -23.98 -13.93
C THR A 156 -2.47 -25.13 -13.68
N ILE A 157 -2.82 -25.91 -14.69
CA ILE A 157 -3.58 -27.16 -14.54
C ILE A 157 -2.55 -28.28 -14.44
N LEU A 158 -2.39 -28.81 -13.23
CA LEU A 158 -1.35 -29.76 -12.89
C LEU A 158 -1.95 -31.15 -12.68
N VAL A 159 -1.06 -32.13 -12.65
CA VAL A 159 -1.37 -33.49 -12.24
C VAL A 159 -0.34 -33.93 -11.21
N ASP A 160 -0.82 -34.46 -10.09
CA ASP A 160 0.05 -34.92 -9.01
C ASP A 160 0.57 -36.36 -9.22
N ARG A 161 1.32 -36.88 -8.25
CA ARG A 161 1.86 -38.24 -8.27
C ARG A 161 0.77 -39.31 -8.22
N GLY A 162 -0.36 -39.02 -7.54
CA GLY A 162 -1.52 -39.91 -7.47
C GLY A 162 -2.32 -39.97 -8.77
N GLY A 163 -2.11 -38.99 -9.66
CA GLY A 163 -2.85 -38.86 -10.92
C GLY A 163 -4.04 -37.92 -10.81
N ASP A 164 -4.22 -37.27 -9.67
CA ASP A 164 -5.28 -36.28 -9.48
C ASP A 164 -4.96 -34.99 -10.23
N VAL A 165 -5.96 -34.47 -10.93
CA VAL A 165 -5.88 -33.16 -11.59
C VAL A 165 -6.15 -32.08 -10.55
N ILE A 166 -5.28 -31.08 -10.52
CA ILE A 166 -5.35 -29.97 -9.57
C ILE A 166 -5.08 -28.63 -10.28
N LEU A 167 -5.55 -27.53 -9.69
CA LEU A 167 -5.07 -26.19 -10.03
C LEU A 167 -3.87 -25.79 -9.18
N ASP A 168 -2.91 -25.08 -9.77
CA ASP A 168 -1.78 -24.50 -9.05
C ASP A 168 -2.22 -23.36 -8.12
N GLN A 169 -1.29 -22.86 -7.30
CA GLN A 169 -1.55 -21.75 -6.41
C GLN A 169 -1.88 -20.44 -7.16
N CYS A 170 -2.62 -19.55 -6.50
CA CYS A 170 -3.03 -18.25 -7.06
C CYS A 170 -2.76 -17.06 -6.13
N VAL A 171 -1.90 -17.21 -5.13
CA VAL A 171 -1.75 -16.26 -4.02
C VAL A 171 -0.49 -15.38 -4.11
N VAL A 172 0.41 -15.65 -5.05
CA VAL A 172 1.60 -14.84 -5.32
C VAL A 172 1.39 -14.00 -6.60
N ASN A 173 1.83 -12.75 -6.57
CA ASN A 173 1.60 -11.69 -7.56
C ASN A 173 0.17 -11.10 -7.55
N LEU A 174 -0.03 -10.00 -8.28
CA LEU A 174 -1.35 -9.37 -8.40
C LEU A 174 -2.31 -10.26 -9.22
N PRO A 175 -3.62 -10.24 -8.94
CA PRO A 175 -4.57 -11.09 -9.65
C PRO A 175 -4.63 -10.71 -11.14
N GLY A 176 -4.47 -11.70 -12.01
CA GLY A 176 -4.44 -11.52 -13.46
C GLY A 176 -3.14 -10.92 -14.02
N GLU A 177 -2.18 -10.52 -13.18
CA GLU A 177 -0.94 -9.86 -13.65
C GLU A 177 -0.12 -10.76 -14.58
N GLN A 178 0.07 -12.02 -14.18
CA GLN A 178 0.82 -13.01 -14.96
C GLN A 178 -0.06 -13.77 -15.96
N GLN A 179 -1.33 -13.39 -16.12
CA GLN A 179 -2.25 -14.08 -17.02
C GLN A 179 -2.04 -13.59 -18.47
N PRO A 180 -1.78 -14.46 -19.46
CA PRO A 180 -1.64 -13.99 -20.83
C PRO A 180 -2.96 -13.40 -21.34
N MET A 181 -2.88 -12.36 -22.18
CA MET A 181 -4.05 -11.60 -22.68
C MET A 181 -5.14 -12.49 -23.29
N VAL A 182 -4.78 -13.61 -23.94
CA VAL A 182 -5.75 -14.51 -24.56
C VAL A 182 -6.71 -15.13 -23.55
N TYR A 183 -6.25 -15.37 -22.32
CA TYR A 183 -7.05 -15.90 -21.19
C TYR A 183 -7.87 -14.83 -20.48
N GLU A 184 -7.70 -13.55 -20.81
CA GLU A 184 -8.49 -12.47 -20.24
C GLU A 184 -9.69 -12.12 -21.15
N PRO A 185 -10.87 -11.87 -20.57
CA PRO A 185 -11.97 -11.21 -21.25
C PRO A 185 -11.56 -9.83 -21.78
N ILE A 186 -12.29 -9.31 -22.77
CA ILE A 186 -11.99 -8.04 -23.47
C ILE A 186 -11.67 -6.90 -22.48
N SER A 187 -12.53 -6.67 -21.48
CA SER A 187 -12.37 -5.57 -20.52
C SER A 187 -11.10 -5.66 -19.68
N SER A 188 -10.73 -6.87 -19.24
CA SER A 188 -9.53 -7.13 -18.45
C SER A 188 -8.25 -7.16 -19.32
N ALA A 189 -8.36 -7.70 -20.54
CA ALA A 189 -7.29 -7.75 -21.53
C ALA A 189 -6.81 -6.33 -21.94
N LEU A 190 -7.72 -5.35 -21.92
CA LEU A 190 -7.45 -3.95 -22.22
C LEU A 190 -6.70 -3.22 -21.09
N ALA A 191 -6.84 -3.68 -19.85
CA ALA A 191 -6.14 -3.08 -18.72
C ALA A 191 -4.66 -3.44 -18.73
N THR A 192 -3.83 -2.57 -18.13
CA THR A 192 -2.43 -2.90 -17.86
C THR A 192 -2.38 -4.14 -16.95
N GLU A 193 -1.37 -5.00 -17.10
CA GLU A 193 -1.28 -6.29 -16.40
C GLU A 193 -1.50 -6.19 -14.89
N GLY A 194 -0.75 -5.32 -14.20
CA GLY A 194 -0.92 -5.07 -12.75
C GLY A 194 -2.22 -4.33 -12.37
N ALA A 195 -3.02 -3.89 -13.35
CA ALA A 195 -4.25 -3.13 -13.17
C ALA A 195 -5.53 -3.91 -13.57
N ARG A 196 -5.42 -5.24 -13.67
CA ARG A 196 -6.58 -6.13 -13.95
C ARG A 196 -7.41 -6.43 -12.71
N GLY A 197 -6.75 -6.65 -11.57
CA GLY A 197 -7.41 -6.82 -10.26
C GLY A 197 -8.15 -8.14 -10.08
N GLU A 198 -8.83 -8.24 -8.93
CA GLU A 198 -9.54 -9.44 -8.46
C GLU A 198 -10.65 -9.92 -9.42
N GLY A 199 -11.22 -9.02 -10.23
CA GLY A 199 -12.21 -9.39 -11.25
C GLY A 199 -13.48 -10.01 -10.65
N VAL A 200 -14.14 -10.85 -11.44
CA VAL A 200 -15.36 -11.58 -11.07
C VAL A 200 -15.25 -13.07 -11.43
N ALA A 201 -16.13 -13.90 -10.88
CA ALA A 201 -16.14 -15.34 -11.16
C ALA A 201 -16.30 -15.67 -12.66
N ALA A 202 -16.95 -14.79 -13.42
CA ALA A 202 -17.09 -14.93 -14.86
C ALA A 202 -15.76 -14.80 -15.62
N ASP A 203 -14.72 -14.21 -15.02
CA ASP A 203 -13.40 -14.10 -15.62
C ASP A 203 -12.63 -15.43 -15.52
N ASP A 204 -12.73 -16.13 -14.38
CA ASP A 204 -12.21 -17.49 -14.23
C ASP A 204 -12.96 -18.49 -15.12
N CYS A 205 -14.27 -18.30 -15.30
CA CYS A 205 -15.09 -19.06 -16.26
C CYS A 205 -14.59 -18.88 -17.70
N TYR A 206 -14.28 -17.66 -18.10
CA TYR A 206 -13.68 -17.39 -19.41
C TYR A 206 -12.32 -18.07 -19.56
N ALA A 207 -11.45 -17.90 -18.57
CA ALA A 207 -10.11 -18.47 -18.55
C ALA A 207 -10.14 -20.01 -18.62
N LEU A 208 -11.11 -20.67 -17.98
CA LEU A 208 -11.37 -22.10 -18.11
C LEU A 208 -11.65 -22.51 -19.55
N GLY A 209 -12.50 -21.78 -20.28
CA GLY A 209 -12.78 -22.05 -21.69
C GLY A 209 -11.55 -21.96 -22.58
N VAL A 210 -10.72 -20.94 -22.36
CA VAL A 210 -9.46 -20.75 -23.09
C VAL A 210 -8.45 -21.84 -22.74
N ALA A 211 -8.36 -22.21 -21.45
CA ALA A 211 -7.49 -23.29 -20.99
C ALA A 211 -7.92 -24.65 -21.56
N ALA A 212 -9.22 -24.94 -21.58
CA ALA A 212 -9.76 -26.15 -22.20
C ALA A 212 -9.39 -26.23 -23.69
N LEU A 213 -9.53 -25.12 -24.43
CA LEU A 213 -9.15 -25.07 -25.84
C LEU A 213 -7.65 -25.31 -26.03
N HIS A 214 -6.80 -24.65 -25.23
CA HIS A 214 -5.35 -24.81 -25.32
C HIS A 214 -4.92 -26.25 -24.95
N LEU A 215 -5.47 -26.81 -23.87
CA LEU A 215 -5.18 -28.18 -23.47
C LEU A 215 -5.60 -29.17 -24.57
N LEU A 216 -6.75 -28.96 -25.20
CA LEU A 216 -7.27 -29.81 -26.26
C LEU A 216 -6.41 -29.76 -27.53
N THR A 217 -5.95 -28.58 -27.93
CA THR A 217 -5.17 -28.41 -29.16
C THR A 217 -3.68 -28.66 -28.96
N GLY A 218 -3.18 -28.54 -27.73
CA GLY A 218 -1.75 -28.47 -27.43
C GLY A 218 -1.07 -27.19 -27.90
N GLU A 219 -1.85 -26.20 -28.38
CA GLU A 219 -1.34 -24.94 -28.94
C GLU A 219 -2.06 -23.74 -28.37
N MET A 220 -1.30 -22.66 -28.11
CA MET A 220 -1.86 -21.40 -27.62
C MET A 220 -2.91 -20.85 -28.59
N PRO A 221 -4.14 -20.56 -28.14
CA PRO A 221 -5.14 -19.93 -28.98
C PRO A 221 -4.65 -18.58 -29.52
N CYS A 222 -5.06 -18.23 -30.74
CA CYS A 222 -4.61 -17.02 -31.45
C CYS A 222 -3.09 -16.88 -31.64
N LYS A 223 -2.33 -17.99 -31.61
CA LYS A 223 -0.89 -17.98 -31.92
C LYS A 223 -0.62 -17.28 -33.25
N GLY A 224 0.33 -16.34 -33.25
CA GLY A 224 0.71 -15.54 -34.41
C GLY A 224 -0.10 -14.25 -34.61
N MET A 225 -1.18 -14.04 -33.86
CA MET A 225 -1.90 -12.76 -33.85
C MET A 225 -1.27 -11.80 -32.83
N SER A 226 -1.19 -10.52 -33.19
CA SER A 226 -0.84 -9.45 -32.26
C SER A 226 -1.97 -9.21 -31.24
N ALA A 227 -1.63 -8.60 -30.10
CA ALA A 227 -2.60 -8.20 -29.08
C ALA A 227 -3.75 -7.35 -29.65
N GLN A 228 -3.44 -6.41 -30.55
CA GLN A 228 -4.42 -5.54 -31.19
C GLN A 228 -5.34 -6.31 -32.13
N GLU A 229 -4.81 -7.28 -32.88
CA GLU A 229 -5.62 -8.15 -33.76
C GLU A 229 -6.54 -9.05 -32.95
N ILE A 230 -6.06 -9.62 -31.83
CA ILE A 230 -6.87 -10.43 -30.93
C ILE A 230 -8.04 -9.59 -30.40
N LEU A 231 -7.75 -8.42 -29.84
CA LEU A 231 -8.77 -7.52 -29.31
C LEU A 231 -9.77 -7.09 -30.38
N SER A 232 -9.30 -6.61 -31.54
CA SER A 232 -10.15 -6.17 -32.64
C SER A 232 -11.05 -7.31 -33.14
N THR A 233 -10.54 -8.55 -33.18
CA THR A 233 -11.30 -9.72 -33.61
C THR A 233 -12.30 -10.15 -32.54
N LYS A 234 -11.93 -10.15 -31.26
CA LYS A 234 -12.85 -10.44 -30.14
C LYS A 234 -14.03 -9.46 -30.15
N VAL A 235 -13.80 -8.16 -30.29
CA VAL A 235 -14.89 -7.15 -30.30
C VAL A 235 -15.78 -7.28 -31.54
N THR A 236 -15.21 -7.55 -32.72
CA THR A 236 -15.97 -7.57 -33.99
C THR A 236 -16.68 -8.88 -34.29
N ARG A 237 -16.10 -10.02 -33.91
CA ARG A 237 -16.62 -11.36 -34.22
C ARG A 237 -17.07 -12.13 -32.98
N GLY A 238 -16.75 -11.65 -31.79
CA GLY A 238 -16.96 -12.34 -30.53
C GLY A 238 -15.75 -13.17 -30.11
N SER A 239 -15.52 -13.31 -28.80
CA SER A 239 -14.43 -14.15 -28.27
C SER A 239 -14.54 -15.61 -28.70
N TYR A 240 -15.75 -16.17 -28.69
CA TYR A 240 -16.00 -17.55 -29.13
C TYR A 240 -15.48 -17.80 -30.56
N GLU A 241 -15.89 -17.00 -31.54
CA GLU A 241 -15.44 -17.16 -32.93
C GLU A 241 -13.95 -16.84 -33.10
N CYS A 242 -13.44 -15.82 -32.41
CA CYS A 242 -12.04 -15.43 -32.44
C CYS A 242 -11.11 -16.58 -31.99
N LEU A 243 -11.48 -17.26 -30.90
CA LEU A 243 -10.68 -18.31 -30.28
C LEU A 243 -10.83 -19.65 -31.00
N LEU A 244 -12.05 -20.06 -31.33
CA LEU A 244 -12.30 -21.38 -31.92
C LEU A 244 -11.93 -21.44 -33.40
N GLN A 245 -11.93 -20.31 -34.11
CA GLN A 245 -11.61 -20.23 -35.54
C GLN A 245 -12.40 -21.25 -36.39
N ARG A 246 -13.70 -21.42 -36.07
CA ARG A 246 -14.62 -22.38 -36.72
C ARG A 246 -14.25 -23.86 -36.59
N ARG A 247 -13.34 -24.22 -35.69
CA ARG A 247 -13.07 -25.62 -35.33
C ARG A 247 -14.29 -26.24 -34.67
N LYS A 248 -14.55 -27.51 -34.97
CA LYS A 248 -15.65 -28.30 -34.39
C LYS A 248 -15.08 -29.34 -33.43
N PHE A 249 -15.77 -29.57 -32.33
CA PHE A 249 -15.39 -30.48 -31.25
C PHE A 249 -16.57 -31.38 -30.86
N ALA A 250 -16.35 -32.34 -29.95
CA ALA A 250 -17.45 -33.08 -29.33
C ALA A 250 -18.49 -32.13 -28.72
N ALA A 251 -19.76 -32.54 -28.75
CA ALA A 251 -20.90 -31.72 -28.35
C ALA A 251 -20.73 -31.12 -26.93
N ALA A 252 -20.20 -31.90 -25.99
CA ALA A 252 -19.92 -31.42 -24.63
C ALA A 252 -18.94 -30.24 -24.61
N LEU A 253 -17.83 -30.32 -25.35
CA LEU A 253 -16.83 -29.25 -25.43
C LEU A 253 -17.36 -28.05 -26.23
N GLN A 254 -18.13 -28.31 -27.28
CA GLN A 254 -18.78 -27.24 -28.05
C GLN A 254 -19.72 -26.41 -27.16
N SER A 255 -20.53 -27.08 -26.32
CA SER A 255 -21.39 -26.42 -25.34
C SER A 255 -20.61 -25.67 -24.27
N LEU A 256 -19.53 -26.26 -23.75
CA LEU A 256 -18.63 -25.60 -22.80
C LEU A 256 -18.10 -24.29 -23.37
N PHE A 257 -17.50 -24.34 -24.56
CA PHE A 257 -16.95 -23.17 -25.21
C PHE A 257 -18.00 -22.08 -25.43
N ALA A 258 -19.21 -22.45 -25.85
CA ALA A 258 -20.30 -21.51 -26.04
C ALA A 258 -20.70 -20.80 -24.73
N GLY A 259 -20.73 -21.54 -23.61
CA GLY A 259 -21.06 -20.99 -22.30
C GLY A 259 -19.95 -20.19 -21.62
N THR A 260 -18.69 -20.57 -21.82
CA THR A 260 -17.54 -19.93 -21.15
C THR A 260 -16.99 -18.74 -21.93
N LEU A 261 -17.01 -18.79 -23.27
CA LEU A 261 -16.35 -17.79 -24.14
C LEU A 261 -17.30 -16.71 -24.68
N THR A 262 -18.43 -16.53 -23.99
CA THR A 262 -19.36 -15.43 -24.24
C THR A 262 -18.77 -14.12 -23.72
N ASP A 263 -18.82 -13.03 -24.50
CA ASP A 263 -18.15 -11.77 -24.13
C ASP A 263 -18.83 -11.06 -22.95
N GLU A 264 -20.15 -11.13 -22.86
CA GLU A 264 -20.91 -10.53 -21.76
C GLU A 264 -20.78 -11.37 -20.48
N ALA A 265 -20.20 -10.79 -19.43
CA ALA A 265 -19.89 -11.52 -18.19
C ALA A 265 -21.14 -12.12 -17.51
N ILE A 266 -22.31 -11.48 -17.63
CA ILE A 266 -23.57 -11.97 -17.04
C ILE A 266 -24.18 -13.14 -17.82
N MET A 267 -23.81 -13.30 -19.09
CA MET A 267 -24.29 -14.37 -19.97
C MET A 267 -23.35 -15.58 -19.96
N ARG A 268 -22.14 -15.44 -19.39
CA ARG A 268 -21.23 -16.58 -19.19
C ARG A 268 -21.77 -17.50 -18.12
N TRP A 269 -21.42 -18.78 -18.24
CA TRP A 269 -21.86 -19.79 -17.29
C TRP A 269 -21.51 -19.47 -15.83
N SER A 270 -22.52 -19.65 -15.00
CA SER A 270 -22.49 -19.64 -13.55
C SER A 270 -21.87 -20.93 -12.99
N SER A 271 -21.73 -20.98 -11.68
CA SER A 271 -21.20 -22.18 -11.00
C SER A 271 -22.16 -23.36 -11.10
N GLU A 272 -23.45 -23.08 -11.20
CA GLU A 272 -24.53 -24.05 -11.35
C GLU A 272 -24.45 -24.73 -12.72
N GLU A 273 -24.30 -23.94 -13.80
CA GLU A 273 -24.15 -24.47 -15.16
C GLU A 273 -22.86 -25.26 -15.33
N LEU A 274 -21.74 -24.79 -14.76
CA LEU A 274 -20.47 -25.52 -14.78
C LEU A 274 -20.59 -26.86 -14.03
N LYS A 275 -21.30 -26.90 -12.90
CA LYS A 275 -21.57 -28.16 -12.17
C LYS A 275 -22.42 -29.12 -12.98
N SER A 276 -23.49 -28.63 -13.61
CA SER A 276 -24.35 -29.44 -14.47
C SER A 276 -23.54 -30.05 -15.63
N TRP A 277 -22.71 -29.23 -16.28
CA TRP A 277 -21.83 -29.70 -17.35
C TRP A 277 -20.87 -30.79 -16.87
N ALA A 278 -20.23 -30.57 -15.71
CA ALA A 278 -19.32 -31.56 -15.10
C ALA A 278 -20.05 -32.87 -14.70
N ALA A 279 -21.35 -32.81 -14.41
CA ALA A 279 -22.20 -33.96 -14.14
C ALA A 279 -22.72 -34.66 -15.42
N GLY A 280 -22.33 -34.19 -16.60
CA GLY A 280 -22.71 -34.76 -17.89
C GLY A 280 -24.03 -34.24 -18.46
N SER A 281 -24.55 -33.13 -17.94
CA SER A 281 -25.78 -32.50 -18.43
C SER A 281 -25.49 -31.09 -18.91
N TRP A 282 -25.75 -30.81 -20.19
CA TRP A 282 -25.49 -29.50 -20.76
C TRP A 282 -26.53 -29.12 -21.82
N ASP A 283 -26.98 -27.88 -21.73
CA ASP A 283 -27.64 -27.20 -22.84
C ASP A 283 -26.61 -26.30 -23.51
N ALA A 284 -26.56 -26.30 -24.85
CA ALA A 284 -25.70 -25.38 -25.58
C ALA A 284 -26.33 -23.98 -25.56
N PRO A 285 -25.78 -22.99 -24.84
CA PRO A 285 -26.23 -21.62 -25.01
C PRO A 285 -25.90 -21.17 -26.44
N ARG A 286 -26.68 -20.24 -26.97
CA ARG A 286 -26.31 -19.59 -28.23
C ARG A 286 -25.17 -18.62 -27.94
N PRO A 287 -23.99 -18.77 -28.56
CA PRO A 287 -22.92 -17.79 -28.42
C PRO A 287 -23.47 -16.41 -28.80
N THR A 288 -23.23 -15.39 -27.98
CA THR A 288 -23.56 -14.02 -28.37
C THR A 288 -22.58 -13.54 -29.43
N ILE A 289 -23.08 -12.77 -30.39
CA ILE A 289 -22.28 -12.23 -31.50
C ILE A 289 -22.02 -10.76 -31.22
N GLY A 290 -20.79 -10.42 -30.86
CA GLY A 290 -20.23 -9.06 -30.87
C GLY A 290 -20.83 -8.07 -29.87
N GLY A 291 -20.13 -6.94 -29.70
CA GLY A 291 -20.58 -5.80 -28.88
C GLY A 291 -21.60 -4.92 -29.61
N ARG A 292 -21.89 -3.76 -29.01
CA ARG A 292 -22.81 -2.78 -29.61
C ARG A 292 -22.28 -2.35 -30.99
N ARG A 293 -23.16 -2.31 -32.00
CA ARG A 293 -22.77 -1.96 -33.36
C ARG A 293 -23.64 -0.84 -33.91
N ALA A 294 -22.99 0.24 -34.33
CA ALA A 294 -23.64 1.35 -35.01
C ALA A 294 -24.14 0.92 -36.39
N ILE A 295 -25.28 1.49 -36.81
CA ILE A 295 -25.82 1.27 -38.17
C ILE A 295 -24.91 1.91 -39.22
N ARG A 296 -24.31 3.06 -38.90
CA ARG A 296 -23.35 3.78 -39.75
C ARG A 296 -22.03 3.97 -39.01
N PRO A 297 -20.88 3.78 -39.68
CA PRO A 297 -19.59 3.90 -39.01
C PRO A 297 -19.26 5.35 -38.66
N PHE A 298 -18.39 5.53 -37.69
CA PHE A 298 -17.66 6.77 -37.47
C PHE A 298 -16.31 6.67 -38.18
N LEU A 299 -16.03 7.63 -39.07
CA LEU A 299 -14.74 7.71 -39.77
C LEU A 299 -13.71 8.41 -38.89
N PHE A 300 -12.66 7.69 -38.51
CA PHE A 300 -11.55 8.20 -37.71
C PHE A 300 -10.20 7.70 -38.27
N ARG A 301 -9.30 8.64 -38.63
CA ARG A 301 -8.00 8.35 -39.25
C ARG A 301 -8.11 7.35 -40.42
N ASP A 302 -8.99 7.65 -41.37
CA ASP A 302 -9.26 6.85 -42.58
C ASP A 302 -9.74 5.41 -42.31
N ARG A 303 -10.26 5.14 -41.12
CA ARG A 303 -10.84 3.87 -40.74
C ARG A 303 -12.27 4.03 -40.23
N ASP A 304 -13.12 3.13 -40.68
CA ASP A 304 -14.52 3.04 -40.25
C ASP A 304 -14.65 2.26 -38.94
N TYR A 305 -15.23 2.91 -37.93
CA TYR A 305 -15.54 2.30 -36.64
C TYR A 305 -17.05 2.12 -36.48
N TYR A 306 -17.48 0.85 -36.47
CA TYR A 306 -18.86 0.48 -36.16
C TYR A 306 -19.08 0.21 -34.68
N SER A 307 -18.04 -0.19 -33.94
CA SER A 307 -18.10 -0.47 -32.51
C SER A 307 -17.66 0.78 -31.73
N PRO A 308 -18.49 1.28 -30.80
CA PRO A 308 -18.10 2.39 -29.93
C PRO A 308 -16.92 2.01 -29.01
N GLU A 309 -16.78 0.75 -28.63
CA GLU A 309 -15.66 0.26 -27.80
C GLU A 309 -14.32 0.33 -28.55
N LEU A 310 -14.30 -0.08 -29.83
CA LEU A 310 -13.11 0.07 -30.68
C LEU A 310 -12.82 1.53 -31.01
N LEU A 311 -13.85 2.36 -31.16
CA LEU A 311 -13.67 3.79 -31.35
C LEU A 311 -13.08 4.43 -30.10
N ALA A 312 -13.56 4.09 -28.90
CA ALA A 312 -13.01 4.57 -27.63
C ALA A 312 -11.52 4.24 -27.51
N TRP A 313 -11.13 3.00 -27.85
CA TRP A 313 -9.72 2.60 -27.89
C TRP A 313 -8.90 3.42 -28.89
N ALA A 314 -9.44 3.66 -30.09
CA ALA A 314 -8.76 4.45 -31.12
C ALA A 314 -8.60 5.92 -30.70
N LEU A 315 -9.64 6.53 -30.12
CA LEU A 315 -9.61 7.91 -29.62
C LEU A 315 -8.59 8.07 -28.48
N TYR A 316 -8.53 7.09 -27.58
CA TYR A 316 -7.53 7.03 -26.52
C TYR A 316 -6.10 6.92 -27.07
N THR A 317 -5.90 6.10 -28.11
CA THR A 317 -4.59 5.88 -28.73
C THR A 317 -4.09 7.11 -29.51
N TYR A 318 -5.00 7.88 -30.10
CA TYR A 318 -4.69 9.05 -30.93
C TYR A 318 -5.36 10.32 -30.38
N PRO A 319 -4.85 10.87 -29.26
CA PRO A 319 -5.54 11.91 -28.50
C PRO A 319 -5.71 13.23 -29.25
N GLU A 320 -4.75 13.64 -30.08
CA GLU A 320 -4.84 14.89 -30.83
C GLU A 320 -5.96 14.86 -31.89
N ASP A 321 -6.06 13.77 -32.66
CA ASP A 321 -7.14 13.59 -33.63
C ASP A 321 -8.50 13.42 -32.94
N ALA A 322 -8.50 12.79 -31.75
CA ALA A 322 -9.70 12.64 -30.94
C ALA A 322 -10.25 14.01 -30.53
N MET A 323 -9.39 14.91 -30.05
CA MET A 323 -9.77 16.28 -29.69
C MET A 323 -10.38 17.02 -30.88
N ALA A 324 -9.77 16.94 -32.06
CA ALA A 324 -10.31 17.56 -33.28
C ALA A 324 -11.72 17.04 -33.63
N CYS A 325 -11.99 15.74 -33.40
CA CYS A 325 -13.31 15.15 -33.61
C CYS A 325 -14.36 15.62 -32.59
N ILE A 326 -13.94 15.81 -31.34
CA ILE A 326 -14.78 16.26 -30.22
C ILE A 326 -15.15 17.73 -30.42
N GLU A 327 -14.17 18.60 -30.67
CA GLU A 327 -14.37 20.04 -30.88
C GLU A 327 -15.22 20.34 -32.12
N ALA A 328 -15.07 19.56 -33.20
CA ALA A 328 -15.92 19.68 -34.37
C ALA A 328 -17.38 19.22 -34.15
N GLY A 329 -17.70 18.68 -32.96
CA GLY A 329 -19.04 18.17 -32.62
C GLY A 329 -19.45 16.93 -33.43
N ARG A 330 -18.54 16.31 -34.19
CA ARG A 330 -18.83 15.14 -35.03
C ARG A 330 -19.19 13.94 -34.15
N LEU A 331 -18.44 13.72 -33.08
CA LEU A 331 -18.63 12.59 -32.18
C LEU A 331 -19.96 12.70 -31.40
N LEU A 332 -20.30 13.91 -30.95
CA LEU A 332 -21.58 14.19 -30.29
C LEU A 332 -22.76 13.86 -31.20
N LYS A 333 -22.74 14.39 -32.43
CA LYS A 333 -23.80 14.14 -33.43
C LYS A 333 -23.92 12.66 -33.78
N TRP A 334 -22.79 11.96 -33.94
CA TRP A 334 -22.81 10.52 -34.22
C TRP A 334 -23.39 9.70 -33.06
N THR A 335 -22.98 10.00 -31.83
CA THR A 335 -23.49 9.32 -30.63
C THR A 335 -24.99 9.54 -30.46
N ARG A 336 -25.46 10.79 -30.61
CA ARG A 336 -26.89 11.11 -30.47
C ARG A 336 -27.74 10.57 -31.62
N ASN A 337 -27.30 10.70 -32.87
CA ASN A 337 -28.13 10.42 -34.05
C ASN A 337 -27.93 9.02 -34.67
N VAL A 338 -26.83 8.33 -34.37
CA VAL A 338 -26.52 7.01 -34.94
C VAL A 338 -26.53 5.92 -33.87
N LEU A 339 -25.96 6.18 -32.69
CA LEU A 339 -26.03 5.22 -31.57
C LEU A 339 -27.35 5.33 -30.78
N ASP A 340 -28.11 6.42 -30.96
CA ASP A 340 -29.33 6.76 -30.21
C ASP A 340 -29.09 6.72 -28.68
N ASP A 341 -27.94 7.26 -28.25
CA ASP A 341 -27.54 7.28 -26.85
C ASP A 341 -27.51 8.72 -26.32
N ASN A 342 -28.65 9.17 -25.80
CA ASN A 342 -28.73 10.52 -25.24
C ASN A 342 -27.86 10.68 -24.00
N THR A 343 -27.76 9.66 -23.14
CA THR A 343 -26.94 9.73 -21.92
C THR A 343 -25.45 9.83 -22.25
N ALA A 344 -24.95 9.01 -23.16
CA ALA A 344 -23.57 9.12 -23.63
C ALA A 344 -23.32 10.43 -24.38
N ALA A 345 -24.27 10.87 -25.21
CA ALA A 345 -24.17 12.16 -25.91
C ALA A 345 -24.10 13.34 -24.93
N ASP A 346 -24.90 13.34 -23.86
CA ASP A 346 -24.90 14.40 -22.85
C ASP A 346 -23.56 14.43 -22.10
N LEU A 347 -22.99 13.27 -21.77
CA LEU A 347 -21.65 13.21 -21.16
C LEU A 347 -20.55 13.73 -22.10
N ILE A 348 -20.61 13.39 -23.40
CA ILE A 348 -19.69 13.92 -24.43
C ILE A 348 -19.86 15.45 -24.55
N GLN A 349 -21.09 15.95 -24.48
CA GLN A 349 -21.37 17.38 -24.51
C GLN A 349 -20.80 18.09 -23.29
N THR A 350 -20.98 17.55 -22.08
CA THR A 350 -20.36 18.08 -20.86
C THR A 350 -18.83 18.09 -20.94
N ALA A 351 -18.23 17.02 -21.51
CA ALA A 351 -16.80 16.95 -21.72
C ALA A 351 -16.31 18.05 -22.68
N ALA A 352 -16.99 18.25 -23.82
CA ALA A 352 -16.66 19.30 -24.77
C ALA A 352 -16.77 20.72 -24.17
N LEU A 353 -17.84 21.01 -23.42
CA LEU A 353 -18.04 22.30 -22.75
C LEU A 353 -16.98 22.58 -21.68
N SER A 354 -16.53 21.53 -20.97
CA SER A 354 -15.45 21.65 -19.99
C SER A 354 -14.14 22.10 -20.64
N GLY A 355 -13.88 21.68 -21.88
CA GLY A 355 -12.71 22.10 -22.67
C GLY A 355 -12.79 23.52 -23.22
N GLU A 356 -13.99 24.04 -23.49
CA GLU A 356 -14.16 25.41 -23.97
C GLU A 356 -13.89 26.45 -22.88
N ALA A 357 -14.29 26.16 -21.63
CA ALA A 357 -14.04 27.00 -20.46
C ALA A 357 -12.56 27.07 -20.04
N THR A 358 -11.74 26.13 -20.52
CA THR A 358 -10.33 25.94 -20.15
C THR A 358 -9.37 26.09 -21.33
N ARG A 359 -9.77 26.79 -22.41
CA ARG A 359 -8.90 27.06 -23.58
C ARG A 359 -7.56 27.75 -23.24
N GLU A 360 -7.40 28.30 -22.04
CA GLU A 360 -6.15 28.88 -21.50
C GLU A 360 -5.44 28.00 -20.43
N GLY A 361 -5.95 26.80 -20.15
CA GLY A 361 -5.49 25.88 -19.11
C GLY A 361 -4.45 24.83 -19.56
N PRO A 362 -3.77 24.15 -18.62
CA PRO A 362 -2.74 23.15 -18.92
C PRO A 362 -3.32 21.93 -19.65
N ALA A 363 -2.48 21.22 -20.42
CA ALA A 363 -2.80 19.99 -21.17
C ALA A 363 -3.45 18.84 -20.35
N ALA A 364 -3.51 18.98 -19.03
CA ALA A 364 -4.21 18.08 -18.12
C ALA A 364 -5.71 17.94 -18.45
N ASP A 365 -6.35 19.00 -18.93
CA ASP A 365 -7.79 19.00 -19.21
C ASP A 365 -8.15 18.18 -20.45
N ARG A 366 -7.29 18.13 -21.48
CA ARG A 366 -7.52 17.36 -22.72
C ARG A 366 -7.65 15.86 -22.47
N HIS A 367 -6.76 15.31 -21.64
CA HIS A 367 -6.79 13.89 -21.32
C HIS A 367 -8.01 13.51 -20.48
N GLU A 368 -8.49 14.42 -19.63
CA GLU A 368 -9.74 14.23 -18.88
C GLU A 368 -10.95 14.22 -19.83
N ILE A 369 -11.00 15.14 -20.80
CA ILE A 369 -12.06 15.17 -21.83
C ILE A 369 -12.09 13.85 -22.61
N ILE A 370 -10.94 13.37 -23.07
CA ILE A 370 -10.84 12.09 -23.81
C ILE A 370 -11.27 10.92 -22.92
N ALA A 371 -10.87 10.91 -21.65
CA ALA A 371 -11.27 9.88 -20.69
C ALA A 371 -12.80 9.86 -20.50
N ARG A 372 -13.45 11.02 -20.34
CA ARG A 372 -14.92 11.13 -20.26
C ARG A 372 -15.61 10.62 -21.52
N VAL A 373 -15.07 10.96 -22.69
CA VAL A 373 -15.57 10.45 -23.97
C VAL A 373 -15.42 8.92 -24.06
N CYS A 374 -14.31 8.37 -23.58
CA CYS A 374 -14.11 6.92 -23.52
C CYS A 374 -15.12 6.26 -22.55
N ILE A 375 -15.40 6.85 -21.39
CA ILE A 375 -16.44 6.38 -20.46
C ILE A 375 -17.81 6.39 -21.14
N ALA A 376 -18.12 7.43 -21.91
CA ALA A 376 -19.40 7.55 -22.61
C ALA A 376 -19.59 6.45 -23.68
N LEU A 377 -18.55 6.17 -24.46
CA LEU A 377 -18.60 5.19 -25.54
C LEU A 377 -18.45 3.74 -25.06
N ASP A 378 -17.67 3.52 -24.01
CA ASP A 378 -17.35 2.20 -23.45
C ASP A 378 -17.49 2.22 -21.91
N PRO A 379 -18.71 2.33 -21.37
CA PRO A 379 -18.94 2.47 -19.93
C PRO A 379 -18.62 1.19 -19.14
N ASN A 380 -18.57 0.03 -19.80
CA ASN A 380 -18.29 -1.28 -19.18
C ASN A 380 -16.82 -1.70 -19.32
N GLY A 381 -16.06 -1.06 -20.21
CA GLY A 381 -14.63 -1.28 -20.34
C GLY A 381 -13.82 -0.62 -19.22
N PRO A 382 -12.49 -0.79 -19.24
CA PRO A 382 -11.62 -0.17 -18.26
C PRO A 382 -11.56 1.35 -18.43
N LEU A 383 -11.30 2.04 -17.33
CA LEU A 383 -11.06 3.48 -17.33
C LEU A 383 -9.70 3.77 -17.97
N ARG A 384 -9.69 4.69 -18.93
CA ARG A 384 -8.52 5.06 -19.73
C ARG A 384 -8.15 6.50 -19.47
N PHE A 385 -6.94 6.75 -18.98
CA PHE A 385 -6.44 8.10 -18.70
C PHE A 385 -4.92 8.15 -18.92
N ARG A 386 -4.47 8.87 -19.95
CA ARG A 386 -3.06 8.94 -20.38
C ARG A 386 -2.44 7.56 -20.59
N ASP A 387 -1.42 7.18 -19.82
CA ASP A 387 -0.74 5.87 -19.90
C ASP A 387 -1.35 4.82 -18.95
N VAL A 388 -2.45 5.16 -18.28
CA VAL A 388 -3.10 4.33 -17.26
C VAL A 388 -4.42 3.79 -17.80
N VAL A 389 -4.53 2.46 -17.84
CA VAL A 389 -5.76 1.74 -18.17
C VAL A 389 -6.06 0.73 -17.06
N VAL A 390 -7.16 0.93 -16.33
CA VAL A 390 -7.47 0.19 -15.10
C VAL A 390 -8.89 -0.36 -15.09
N THR A 391 -9.06 -1.56 -14.54
CA THR A 391 -10.38 -2.06 -14.15
C THR A 391 -10.78 -1.50 -12.77
N PRO A 392 -12.06 -1.57 -12.37
CA PRO A 392 -12.49 -1.09 -11.05
C PRO A 392 -11.70 -1.73 -9.89
N SER A 393 -11.57 -3.05 -9.91
CA SER A 393 -10.81 -3.81 -8.90
C SER A 393 -9.29 -3.70 -9.06
N GLY A 394 -8.82 -3.18 -10.19
CA GLY A 394 -7.41 -3.08 -10.53
C GLY A 394 -6.74 -1.76 -10.14
N ILE A 395 -7.52 -0.76 -9.71
CA ILE A 395 -7.02 0.54 -9.23
C ILE A 395 -5.85 0.39 -8.24
N PRO A 396 -5.96 -0.39 -7.15
CA PRO A 396 -4.86 -0.44 -6.20
C PRO A 396 -3.66 -1.25 -6.69
N GLY A 397 -3.86 -2.20 -7.60
CA GLY A 397 -2.76 -2.89 -8.30
C GLY A 397 -1.97 -1.95 -9.21
N ALA A 398 -2.65 -1.01 -9.88
CA ALA A 398 -2.00 0.05 -10.66
C ALA A 398 -1.14 0.96 -9.79
N ILE A 399 -1.65 1.35 -8.61
CA ILE A 399 -0.91 2.14 -7.61
C ILE A 399 0.30 1.36 -7.08
N TRP A 400 0.09 0.10 -6.68
CA TRP A 400 1.16 -0.80 -6.22
C TRP A 400 2.30 -0.87 -7.24
N THR A 401 1.96 -1.17 -8.49
CA THR A 401 2.94 -1.34 -9.57
C THR A 401 3.70 -0.05 -9.85
N ALA A 402 3.01 1.10 -9.82
CA ALA A 402 3.64 2.41 -10.05
C ALA A 402 4.66 2.74 -8.95
N PHE A 403 4.33 2.52 -7.67
CA PHE A 403 5.25 2.73 -6.56
C PHE A 403 6.40 1.74 -6.56
N ARG A 404 6.13 0.44 -6.73
CA ARG A 404 7.18 -0.60 -6.77
C ARG A 404 8.20 -0.26 -7.87
N ASN A 405 7.74 0.11 -9.06
CA ASN A 405 8.65 0.39 -10.18
C ASN A 405 9.31 1.77 -10.09
N GLY A 406 9.00 2.58 -9.07
CA GLY A 406 9.51 3.95 -8.93
C GLY A 406 9.09 4.87 -10.09
N ASN A 407 7.99 4.55 -10.79
CA ASN A 407 7.55 5.29 -11.96
C ASN A 407 6.82 6.57 -11.55
N LYS A 408 7.59 7.65 -11.37
CA LYS A 408 7.10 8.97 -10.91
C LYS A 408 6.04 9.57 -11.83
N ASP A 409 6.16 9.36 -13.14
CA ASP A 409 5.18 9.89 -14.11
C ASP A 409 3.83 9.17 -13.97
N ARG A 410 3.86 7.84 -13.82
CA ARG A 410 2.64 7.06 -13.58
C ARG A 410 2.01 7.38 -12.24
N ILE A 411 2.80 7.61 -11.19
CA ILE A 411 2.32 8.10 -9.89
C ILE A 411 1.62 9.45 -10.05
N ARG A 412 2.19 10.37 -10.83
CA ARG A 412 1.54 11.68 -11.12
C ARG A 412 0.24 11.51 -11.92
N THR A 413 0.22 10.65 -12.93
CA THR A 413 -0.99 10.34 -13.70
C THR A 413 -2.09 9.77 -12.80
N LEU A 414 -1.76 8.82 -11.92
CA LEU A 414 -2.72 8.23 -10.97
C LEU A 414 -3.24 9.25 -9.96
N ASN A 415 -2.39 10.14 -9.43
CA ASN A 415 -2.83 11.22 -8.53
C ASN A 415 -3.90 12.09 -9.23
N GLN A 416 -3.63 12.51 -10.47
CA GLN A 416 -4.57 13.33 -11.22
C GLN A 416 -5.87 12.59 -11.56
N LEU A 417 -5.78 11.31 -11.94
CA LEU A 417 -6.94 10.46 -12.19
C LEU A 417 -7.85 10.35 -10.97
N LEU A 418 -7.29 10.05 -9.79
CA LEU A 418 -8.08 9.84 -8.57
C LEU A 418 -8.58 11.15 -7.94
N SER A 419 -7.94 12.28 -8.24
CA SER A 419 -8.40 13.62 -7.83
C SER A 419 -9.48 14.18 -8.76
N SER A 420 -9.63 13.63 -9.98
CA SER A 420 -10.65 14.01 -10.96
C SER A 420 -12.03 13.40 -10.64
N PRO A 421 -13.14 13.91 -11.21
CA PRO A 421 -14.46 13.30 -11.09
C PRO A 421 -14.64 12.00 -11.90
N LEU A 422 -13.64 11.58 -12.69
CA LEU A 422 -13.75 10.46 -13.64
C LEU A 422 -14.21 9.14 -12.97
N LEU A 423 -13.80 8.87 -11.73
CA LEU A 423 -14.23 7.65 -11.02
C LEU A 423 -15.73 7.66 -10.68
N GLU A 424 -16.26 8.83 -10.27
CA GLU A 424 -17.69 8.98 -9.97
C GLU A 424 -18.50 8.89 -11.26
N GLU A 425 -18.05 9.55 -12.33
CA GLU A 425 -18.66 9.50 -13.66
C GLU A 425 -18.68 8.06 -14.22
N TRP A 426 -17.56 7.34 -14.11
CA TRP A 426 -17.47 5.96 -14.55
C TRP A 426 -18.39 5.03 -13.75
N SER A 427 -18.44 5.16 -12.42
CA SER A 427 -19.37 4.38 -11.59
C SER A 427 -20.83 4.68 -11.97
N ASN A 428 -21.19 5.94 -12.22
CA ASN A 428 -22.54 6.32 -12.59
C ASN A 428 -22.96 5.77 -13.96
N MET A 429 -22.07 5.86 -14.96
CA MET A 429 -22.33 5.42 -16.34
C MET A 429 -22.27 3.90 -16.52
N GLY A 430 -21.39 3.23 -15.78
CA GLY A 430 -21.14 1.80 -15.92
C GLY A 430 -22.35 0.92 -15.65
N SER A 431 -22.28 -0.35 -16.06
CA SER A 431 -23.31 -1.33 -15.69
C SER A 431 -23.39 -1.58 -14.18
N ARG A 432 -24.36 -2.40 -13.77
CA ARG A 432 -24.47 -2.88 -12.39
C ARG A 432 -23.18 -3.56 -11.90
N ALA A 433 -22.43 -4.23 -12.79
CA ALA A 433 -21.17 -4.87 -12.45
C ALA A 433 -20.09 -3.84 -12.10
N VAL A 434 -19.95 -2.77 -12.90
CA VAL A 434 -19.03 -1.67 -12.63
C VAL A 434 -19.38 -0.98 -11.30
N ARG A 435 -20.65 -0.65 -11.07
CA ARG A 435 -21.12 -0.07 -9.80
C ARG A 435 -20.87 -0.95 -8.59
N ALA A 436 -21.03 -2.26 -8.73
CA ALA A 436 -20.76 -3.21 -7.65
C ALA A 436 -19.26 -3.30 -7.33
N ALA A 437 -18.40 -3.19 -8.35
CA ALA A 437 -16.95 -3.22 -8.20
C ALA A 437 -16.35 -1.87 -7.74
N LEU A 438 -17.03 -0.75 -8.03
CA LEU A 438 -16.67 0.58 -7.54
C LEU A 438 -17.88 1.29 -6.88
N PRO A 439 -18.31 0.83 -5.69
CA PRO A 439 -19.45 1.44 -4.98
C PRO A 439 -19.20 2.91 -4.60
N GLY A 440 -20.27 3.69 -4.47
CA GLY A 440 -20.17 5.12 -4.13
C GLY A 440 -19.46 5.44 -2.80
N PHE A 441 -19.50 4.54 -1.82
CA PHE A 441 -18.72 4.72 -0.59
C PHE A 441 -17.22 4.59 -0.84
N VAL A 442 -16.79 3.72 -1.76
CA VAL A 442 -15.37 3.57 -2.14
C VAL A 442 -14.89 4.81 -2.87
N THR A 443 -15.64 5.31 -3.85
CA THR A 443 -15.25 6.53 -4.59
C THR A 443 -15.19 7.75 -3.67
N SER A 444 -16.16 7.91 -2.76
CA SER A 444 -16.14 9.01 -1.78
C SER A 444 -15.00 8.90 -0.77
N THR A 445 -14.64 7.69 -0.31
CA THR A 445 -13.46 7.47 0.53
C THR A 445 -12.18 7.85 -0.21
N ILE A 446 -11.99 7.39 -1.46
CA ILE A 446 -10.83 7.77 -2.29
C ILE A 446 -10.76 9.29 -2.42
N LYS A 447 -11.87 9.94 -2.79
CA LYS A 447 -11.93 11.41 -2.95
C LYS A 447 -11.59 12.14 -1.66
N SER A 448 -12.08 11.66 -0.51
CA SER A 448 -11.75 12.25 0.80
C SER A 448 -10.26 12.14 1.11
N ILE A 449 -9.64 11.01 0.78
CA ILE A 449 -8.20 10.79 0.98
C ILE A 449 -7.38 11.68 0.06
N MET A 450 -7.76 11.78 -1.22
CA MET A 450 -7.04 12.56 -2.23
C MET A 450 -7.15 14.07 -1.99
N ARG A 451 -8.24 14.58 -1.40
CA ARG A 451 -8.36 16.00 -1.01
C ARG A 451 -7.26 16.48 -0.06
N GLU A 452 -6.69 15.59 0.73
CA GLU A 452 -5.62 15.88 1.69
C GLU A 452 -4.27 15.29 1.23
N GLU A 453 -4.06 15.05 -0.07
CA GLU A 453 -2.88 14.35 -0.64
C GLU A 453 -1.50 14.91 -0.24
N GLN A 454 -1.45 16.19 0.17
CA GLN A 454 -0.22 16.86 0.58
C GLN A 454 0.19 16.50 2.02
N LYS A 455 -0.74 15.97 2.82
CA LYS A 455 -0.52 15.56 4.21
C LYS A 455 0.04 14.13 4.26
N ARG A 456 0.88 13.86 5.26
CA ARG A 456 1.30 12.51 5.65
C ARG A 456 0.05 11.72 6.07
N GLY A 457 0.02 10.43 5.75
CA GLY A 457 -1.15 9.59 6.06
C GLY A 457 -2.26 9.60 5.00
N TYR A 458 -2.11 10.39 3.93
CA TYR A 458 -3.07 10.57 2.84
C TYR A 458 -2.43 10.36 1.46
N GLY A 459 -3.18 10.68 0.38
CA GLY A 459 -2.73 10.50 -1.00
C GLY A 459 -2.83 9.07 -1.50
N LEU A 460 -2.16 8.78 -2.62
CA LEU A 460 -2.15 7.45 -3.25
C LEU A 460 -1.64 6.36 -2.31
N GLU A 461 -0.68 6.68 -1.45
CA GLU A 461 -0.14 5.75 -0.46
C GLU A 461 -1.26 5.27 0.46
N ARG A 462 -2.15 6.15 0.90
CA ARG A 462 -3.27 5.78 1.77
C ARG A 462 -4.34 5.01 0.99
N VAL A 463 -4.67 5.43 -0.23
CA VAL A 463 -5.60 4.69 -1.10
C VAL A 463 -5.14 3.25 -1.31
N LEU A 464 -3.84 3.04 -1.55
CA LEU A 464 -3.25 1.71 -1.71
C LEU A 464 -3.56 0.80 -0.51
N TYR A 465 -3.26 1.25 0.70
CA TYR A 465 -3.41 0.40 1.89
C TYR A 465 -4.87 0.22 2.34
N GLU A 466 -5.76 1.16 2.02
CA GLU A 466 -7.21 1.01 2.22
C GLU A 466 -7.81 -0.04 1.27
N MET A 467 -7.39 -0.03 0.01
CA MET A 467 -7.96 -0.88 -1.02
C MET A 467 -7.28 -2.26 -1.15
N LEU A 468 -6.02 -2.38 -0.73
CA LEU A 468 -5.29 -3.64 -0.64
C LEU A 468 -4.88 -3.93 0.81
N PRO A 469 -5.82 -4.33 1.69
CA PRO A 469 -5.52 -4.65 3.07
C PRO A 469 -4.56 -5.83 3.18
N ARG A 470 -3.79 -5.90 4.28
CA ARG A 470 -2.75 -6.92 4.56
C ARG A 470 -1.53 -6.90 3.62
N THR A 471 -1.43 -5.88 2.76
CA THR A 471 -0.24 -5.63 1.96
C THR A 471 0.87 -5.05 2.84
N PRO A 472 2.14 -5.47 2.69
CA PRO A 472 3.23 -4.87 3.44
C PRO A 472 3.45 -3.40 3.07
N CYS A 473 4.02 -2.62 3.98
CA CYS A 473 4.47 -1.27 3.71
C CYS A 473 5.59 -1.31 2.64
N ILE A 474 5.42 -0.53 1.59
CA ILE A 474 6.39 -0.41 0.49
C ILE A 474 7.24 0.87 0.57
N GLY A 475 7.24 1.53 1.73
CA GLY A 475 8.14 2.66 1.97
C GLY A 475 9.59 2.21 1.84
N GLU A 476 10.39 2.97 1.09
CA GLU A 476 11.79 2.64 0.78
C GLU A 476 12.59 2.32 2.05
N SER A 477 12.29 3.00 3.16
CA SER A 477 13.03 2.85 4.42
C SER A 477 12.74 1.56 5.19
N VAL A 478 11.65 0.85 4.85
CA VAL A 478 11.18 -0.37 5.53
C VAL A 478 10.84 -1.53 4.59
N LEU A 479 11.00 -1.33 3.27
CA LEU A 479 10.65 -2.31 2.24
C LEU A 479 11.32 -3.67 2.51
N ASP A 480 12.62 -3.65 2.81
CA ASP A 480 13.42 -4.86 3.08
C ASP A 480 13.00 -5.60 4.35
N ALA A 481 12.26 -4.97 5.25
CA ALA A 481 11.75 -5.60 6.47
C ALA A 481 10.37 -6.26 6.28
N ILE A 482 9.71 -6.04 5.13
CA ILE A 482 8.38 -6.59 4.77
C ILE A 482 7.37 -6.35 5.90
N VAL A 483 7.27 -5.10 6.34
CA VAL A 483 6.40 -4.69 7.46
C VAL A 483 4.92 -4.87 7.11
N ARG A 484 4.19 -5.69 7.88
CA ARG A 484 2.76 -6.01 7.66
C ARG A 484 1.85 -5.62 8.83
N SER A 485 2.41 -5.16 9.93
CA SER A 485 1.65 -4.65 11.09
C SER A 485 2.28 -3.41 11.70
N PRO A 486 1.52 -2.61 12.49
CA PRO A 486 2.11 -1.51 13.27
C PRO A 486 3.22 -1.99 14.22
N ALA A 487 3.10 -3.19 14.79
CA ALA A 487 4.13 -3.78 15.66
C ALA A 487 5.44 -4.01 14.89
N GLU A 488 5.36 -4.61 13.71
CA GLU A 488 6.52 -4.82 12.83
C GLU A 488 7.11 -3.50 12.34
N MET A 489 6.28 -2.47 12.11
CA MET A 489 6.74 -1.12 11.78
C MET A 489 7.60 -0.56 12.90
N MET A 490 7.13 -0.61 14.16
CA MET A 490 7.91 -0.14 15.31
C MET A 490 9.24 -0.88 15.45
N LEU A 491 9.26 -2.20 15.22
CA LEU A 491 10.49 -2.98 15.23
C LEU A 491 11.46 -2.56 14.12
N ALA A 492 10.97 -2.36 12.89
CA ALA A 492 11.77 -1.92 11.76
C ALA A 492 12.35 -0.52 11.97
N LEU A 493 11.52 0.42 12.43
CA LEU A 493 11.94 1.79 12.76
C LEU A 493 12.95 1.81 13.91
N ASN A 494 12.79 0.96 14.92
CA ASN A 494 13.77 0.83 16.01
C ASN A 494 15.13 0.37 15.49
N ARG A 495 15.18 -0.69 14.67
CA ARG A 495 16.44 -1.16 14.05
C ARG A 495 17.08 -0.10 13.17
N ARG A 496 16.28 0.67 12.43
CA ARG A 496 16.74 1.79 11.60
C ARG A 496 17.33 2.91 12.46
N ALA A 497 16.67 3.26 13.56
CA ALA A 497 17.13 4.25 14.52
C ALA A 497 18.44 3.85 15.22
N GLU A 498 18.67 2.56 15.47
CA GLU A 498 19.96 2.07 15.98
C GLU A 498 21.10 2.29 15.00
N LYS A 499 20.85 2.05 13.70
CA LYS A 499 21.87 2.22 12.65
C LYS A 499 22.11 3.69 12.31
N ASN A 500 21.06 4.51 12.31
CA ASN A 500 21.11 5.91 11.92
C ASN A 500 20.43 6.81 12.99
N PRO A 501 21.07 7.10 14.13
CA PRO A 501 20.43 7.83 15.23
C PRO A 501 19.95 9.25 14.88
N GLN A 502 20.54 9.91 13.88
CA GLN A 502 20.23 11.30 13.53
C GLN A 502 18.98 11.45 12.64
N THR A 503 18.69 10.47 11.79
CA THR A 503 17.58 10.49 10.82
C THR A 503 16.58 9.36 11.05
N GLY A 504 16.92 8.37 11.88
CA GLY A 504 16.16 7.13 12.02
C GLY A 504 14.82 7.28 12.72
N LEU A 505 14.47 8.46 13.23
CA LEU A 505 13.13 8.78 13.72
C LEU A 505 12.17 9.26 12.62
N GLU A 506 12.66 9.66 11.45
CA GLU A 506 11.82 10.27 10.40
C GLU A 506 10.77 9.28 9.85
N ILE A 507 9.52 9.71 9.81
CA ILE A 507 8.44 8.91 9.22
C ILE A 507 8.14 9.39 7.80
N GLY A 508 8.26 8.50 6.83
CA GLY A 508 7.93 8.77 5.44
C GLY A 508 6.43 8.72 5.16
N ARG A 509 6.04 9.14 3.95
CA ARG A 509 4.63 9.18 3.53
C ARG A 509 3.99 7.79 3.50
N HIS A 510 4.72 6.78 3.00
CA HIS A 510 4.22 5.40 2.95
C HIS A 510 4.06 4.79 4.34
N GLU A 511 4.98 5.04 5.26
CA GLU A 511 4.94 4.53 6.63
C GLU A 511 3.77 5.14 7.39
N ALA A 512 3.57 6.46 7.26
CA ALA A 512 2.44 7.17 7.84
C ALA A 512 1.09 6.71 7.26
N ALA A 513 0.99 6.61 5.93
CA ALA A 513 -0.22 6.13 5.25
C ALA A 513 -0.55 4.68 5.61
N PHE A 514 0.46 3.82 5.68
CA PHE A 514 0.31 2.43 6.11
C PHE A 514 -0.24 2.35 7.52
N MET A 515 0.40 3.02 8.48
CA MET A 515 -0.03 2.97 9.89
C MET A 515 -1.42 3.56 10.09
N ALA A 516 -1.72 4.66 9.43
CA ALA A 516 -3.03 5.29 9.52
C ALA A 516 -4.14 4.41 8.92
N ALA A 517 -3.85 3.57 7.91
CA ALA A 517 -4.81 2.61 7.34
C ALA A 517 -5.09 1.41 8.25
N GLN A 518 -4.18 1.08 9.18
CA GLN A 518 -4.32 -0.07 10.07
C GLN A 518 -5.21 0.22 11.29
N ASP A 519 -5.20 1.46 11.79
CA ASP A 519 -5.95 1.83 13.00
C ASP A 519 -6.38 3.31 12.97
N LYS A 520 -7.66 3.56 13.23
CA LYS A 520 -8.26 4.91 13.26
C LYS A 520 -7.71 5.81 14.37
N ASN A 521 -7.23 5.23 15.48
CA ASN A 521 -6.58 6.00 16.53
C ASN A 521 -5.21 6.49 16.06
N ILE A 522 -4.45 5.62 15.39
CA ILE A 522 -3.17 6.01 14.77
C ILE A 522 -3.39 7.09 13.71
N GLU A 523 -4.47 7.00 12.91
CA GLU A 523 -4.80 8.04 11.92
C GLU A 523 -4.90 9.44 12.53
N LYS A 524 -5.54 9.58 13.70
CA LYS A 524 -5.65 10.87 14.39
C LYS A 524 -4.29 11.43 14.79
N GLU A 525 -3.38 10.55 15.21
CA GLU A 525 -2.03 10.93 15.62
C GLU A 525 -1.15 11.27 14.42
N VAL A 526 -1.27 10.55 13.31
CA VAL A 526 -0.59 10.89 12.05
C VAL A 526 -1.01 12.27 11.57
N ARG A 527 -2.30 12.62 11.67
CA ARG A 527 -2.78 13.98 11.33
C ARG A 527 -2.14 15.06 12.21
N ALA A 528 -1.82 14.75 13.47
CA ALA A 528 -1.19 15.70 14.37
C ALA A 528 0.27 16.01 13.99
N LEU A 529 0.96 15.08 13.31
CA LEU A 529 2.35 15.26 12.84
C LEU A 529 2.51 16.34 11.76
N ASP A 530 1.43 16.68 11.05
CA ASP A 530 1.42 17.74 10.04
C ASP A 530 0.91 19.08 10.59
N ALA A 531 0.68 19.17 11.91
CA ALA A 531 0.38 20.44 12.55
C ALA A 531 1.56 21.41 12.35
N ARG A 532 1.27 22.71 12.24
CA ARG A 532 2.33 23.72 12.15
C ARG A 532 3.05 23.81 13.50
N HIS A 533 4.28 23.31 13.56
CA HIS A 533 5.14 23.44 14.73
C HIS A 533 5.96 24.75 14.66
N THR A 534 6.05 25.45 15.78
CA THR A 534 6.78 26.73 15.88
C THR A 534 8.29 26.53 16.01
N THR A 535 8.73 25.37 16.49
CA THR A 535 10.14 25.01 16.68
C THR A 535 10.39 23.56 16.27
N ARG A 536 11.63 23.23 15.88
CA ARG A 536 12.05 21.86 15.57
C ARG A 536 11.87 20.93 16.78
N THR A 537 12.09 21.42 18.00
CA THR A 537 11.86 20.67 19.23
C THR A 537 10.39 20.27 19.39
N ALA A 538 9.45 21.17 19.07
CA ALA A 538 8.02 20.86 19.12
C ALA A 538 7.60 19.79 18.09
N GLU A 539 8.17 19.82 16.89
CA GLU A 539 7.97 18.77 15.87
C GLU A 539 8.48 17.41 16.36
N LEU A 540 9.69 17.37 16.93
CA LEU A 540 10.28 16.14 17.46
C LEU A 540 9.50 15.56 18.64
N VAL A 541 8.98 16.42 19.53
CA VAL A 541 8.11 16.00 20.63
C VAL A 541 6.83 15.37 20.08
N SER A 542 6.18 16.00 19.09
CA SER A 542 4.97 15.44 18.45
C SER A 542 5.23 14.08 17.79
N LEU A 543 6.39 13.93 17.15
CA LEU A 543 6.81 12.66 16.56
C LEU A 543 7.03 11.56 17.61
N VAL A 544 7.57 11.90 18.78
CA VAL A 544 7.72 10.94 19.88
C VAL A 544 6.39 10.66 20.58
N GLU A 545 5.47 11.62 20.66
CA GLU A 545 4.10 11.40 21.17
C GLU A 545 3.38 10.36 20.32
N PHE A 546 3.49 10.50 19.00
CA PHE A 546 3.03 9.50 18.04
C PHE A 546 3.65 8.12 18.32
N TYR A 547 4.98 8.01 18.37
CA TYR A 547 5.63 6.72 18.63
C TYR A 547 5.29 6.13 20.00
N ALA A 548 5.16 6.95 21.03
CA ALA A 548 4.78 6.51 22.36
C ALA A 548 3.37 5.94 22.37
N SER A 549 2.43 6.56 21.65
CA SER A 549 1.07 6.03 21.56
C SER A 549 1.00 4.72 20.77
N VAL A 550 1.71 4.62 19.64
CA VAL A 550 1.80 3.37 18.87
C VAL A 550 2.47 2.27 19.70
N GLN A 551 3.51 2.57 20.47
CA GLN A 551 4.17 1.63 21.38
C GLN A 551 3.18 1.09 22.43
N ARG A 552 2.43 1.96 23.12
CA ARG A 552 1.44 1.56 24.13
C ARG A 552 0.36 0.64 23.56
N SER A 553 -0.08 0.94 22.34
CA SER A 553 -1.23 0.28 21.71
C SER A 553 -0.85 -1.00 20.96
N HIS A 554 0.29 -1.03 20.28
CA HIS A 554 0.64 -2.11 19.34
C HIS A 554 1.96 -2.82 19.64
N TYR A 555 2.90 -2.21 20.39
CA TYR A 555 4.23 -2.80 20.61
C TYR A 555 4.78 -2.51 22.01
N ARG A 556 4.30 -3.25 23.01
CA ARG A 556 4.66 -3.07 24.44
C ARG A 556 6.02 -3.65 24.82
N HIS A 557 7.03 -3.46 23.97
CA HIS A 557 8.41 -3.86 24.22
C HIS A 557 9.35 -2.65 24.17
N PRO A 558 10.50 -2.71 24.87
CA PRO A 558 11.50 -1.65 24.82
C PRO A 558 12.00 -1.37 23.39
N MET A 559 12.14 -0.09 23.06
CA MET A 559 12.68 0.42 21.78
C MET A 559 13.95 1.27 22.03
N PRO A 560 15.04 0.66 22.51
CA PRO A 560 16.26 1.38 22.88
C PRO A 560 16.93 2.10 21.70
N GLY A 561 16.68 1.68 20.47
CA GLY A 561 17.14 2.35 19.27
C GLY A 561 16.48 3.70 19.06
N MET A 562 15.15 3.73 19.14
CA MET A 562 14.37 4.95 18.97
C MET A 562 14.62 5.93 20.11
N THR A 563 14.65 5.45 21.37
CA THR A 563 14.94 6.33 22.52
C THR A 563 16.35 6.93 22.42
N ARG A 564 17.37 6.14 22.04
CA ARG A 564 18.73 6.66 21.81
C ARG A 564 18.80 7.65 20.65
N ALA A 565 18.08 7.39 19.57
CA ALA A 565 17.99 8.33 18.45
C ALA A 565 17.33 9.65 18.89
N PHE A 566 16.27 9.59 19.69
CA PHE A 566 15.63 10.80 20.22
C PHE A 566 16.57 11.61 21.11
N VAL A 567 17.30 10.95 22.01
CA VAL A 567 18.36 11.59 22.79
C VAL A 567 19.39 12.28 21.89
N ALA A 568 19.86 11.59 20.86
CA ALA A 568 20.87 12.12 19.94
C ALA A 568 20.36 13.36 19.19
N VAL A 569 19.09 13.36 18.78
CA VAL A 569 18.45 14.48 18.08
C VAL A 569 18.10 15.63 19.02
N LEU A 570 17.82 15.36 20.31
CA LEU A 570 17.56 16.38 21.33
C LEU A 570 18.83 17.00 21.93
N ALA A 571 20.00 16.36 21.81
CA ALA A 571 21.24 16.85 22.41
C ALA A 571 21.58 18.32 22.06
N PRO A 572 21.38 18.81 20.81
CA PRO A 572 21.56 20.22 20.49
C PRO A 572 20.63 21.15 21.30
N ALA A 573 19.36 20.80 21.46
CA ALA A 573 18.42 21.60 22.24
C ALA A 573 18.77 21.60 23.74
N ALA A 574 19.21 20.47 24.29
CA ALA A 574 19.69 20.40 25.66
C ALA A 574 20.94 21.28 25.89
N SER A 575 21.77 21.48 24.87
CA SER A 575 22.95 22.35 24.94
C SER A 575 22.61 23.85 25.07
N GLU A 576 21.39 24.26 24.68
CA GLU A 576 20.91 25.65 24.81
C GLU A 576 20.67 26.06 26.27
N ILE A 577 20.45 25.09 27.17
CA ILE A 577 20.26 25.33 28.61
C ILE A 577 21.49 26.06 29.17
N ARG A 578 21.31 27.28 29.66
CA ARG A 578 22.37 28.16 30.17
C ARG A 578 22.87 27.71 31.54
N SER A 579 22.00 27.16 32.38
CA SER A 579 22.39 26.62 33.69
C SER A 579 23.20 25.32 33.55
N ARG A 580 24.47 25.33 33.98
CA ARG A 580 25.35 24.14 33.98
C ARG A 580 24.78 22.99 34.82
N LEU A 581 24.22 23.30 35.99
CA LEU A 581 23.64 22.30 36.88
C LEU A 581 22.41 21.64 36.24
N ARG A 582 21.50 22.46 35.69
CA ARG A 582 20.28 21.97 35.03
C ARG A 582 20.62 21.12 33.82
N ARG A 583 21.58 21.56 33.00
CA ARG A 583 22.06 20.80 31.85
C ARG A 583 22.57 19.42 32.25
N MET A 584 23.45 19.35 33.25
CA MET A 584 24.00 18.07 33.75
C MET A 584 22.89 17.13 34.29
N VAL A 585 21.89 17.67 34.98
CA VAL A 585 20.75 16.87 35.48
C VAL A 585 19.92 16.32 34.32
N VAL A 586 19.61 17.15 33.32
CA VAL A 586 18.87 16.75 32.12
C VAL A 586 19.66 15.68 31.36
N GLU A 587 20.95 15.88 31.08
CA GLU A 587 21.81 14.92 30.37
C GLU A 587 21.84 13.54 31.07
N LYS A 588 22.03 13.51 32.40
CA LYS A 588 22.07 12.25 33.16
C LYS A 588 20.71 11.52 33.14
N LYS A 589 19.61 12.27 33.19
CA LYS A 589 18.25 11.73 33.14
C LYS A 589 17.92 11.18 31.75
N VAL A 590 18.34 11.90 30.71
CA VAL A 590 18.19 11.50 29.31
C VAL A 590 18.93 10.18 29.03
N GLU A 591 20.16 10.03 29.53
CA GLU A 591 20.94 8.79 29.34
C GLU A 591 20.30 7.57 30.01
N SER A 592 19.74 7.75 31.22
CA SER A 592 19.06 6.64 31.92
C SER A 592 17.77 6.22 31.22
N LEU A 593 16.99 7.18 30.71
CA LEU A 593 15.76 6.94 29.95
C LEU A 593 16.05 6.32 28.58
N ALA A 594 17.16 6.69 27.93
CA ALA A 594 17.57 6.12 26.65
C ALA A 594 17.69 4.59 26.71
N LYS A 595 18.18 4.05 27.83
CA LYS A 595 18.39 2.60 28.02
C LYS A 595 17.09 1.84 28.29
N ARG A 596 16.04 2.51 28.80
CA ARG A 596 14.75 1.87 29.13
C ARG A 596 13.92 1.51 27.90
N GLY A 597 14.09 2.23 26.79
CA GLY A 597 13.35 1.98 25.55
C GLY A 597 11.85 2.32 25.64
N ASP A 598 11.45 3.15 26.61
CA ASP A 598 10.06 3.58 26.82
C ASP A 598 9.90 5.04 26.36
N MET A 599 9.23 5.24 25.23
CA MET A 599 9.03 6.57 24.63
C MET A 599 8.07 7.43 25.45
N ALA A 600 7.11 6.80 26.14
CA ALA A 600 6.14 7.48 26.98
C ALA A 600 6.79 8.04 28.25
N ALA A 601 7.54 7.20 28.97
CA ALA A 601 8.30 7.63 30.14
C ALA A 601 9.32 8.71 29.76
N MET A 602 9.92 8.60 28.56
CA MET A 602 10.83 9.60 28.05
C MET A 602 10.17 10.98 27.89
N LEU A 603 8.95 11.06 27.35
CA LEU A 603 8.22 12.34 27.22
C LEU A 603 7.80 12.94 28.57
N GLU A 604 7.18 12.12 29.44
CA GLU A 604 6.66 12.57 30.73
C GLU A 604 7.77 13.11 31.63
N GLU A 605 8.95 12.50 31.57
CA GLU A 605 10.05 12.86 32.45
C GLU A 605 10.91 14.02 31.93
N LEU A 606 10.92 14.32 30.62
CA LEU A 606 11.84 15.30 30.05
C LEU A 606 11.30 16.73 29.98
N ASP A 607 9.98 16.96 29.91
CA ASP A 607 9.30 18.27 29.74
C ASP A 607 10.23 19.41 29.28
N LEU A 608 10.85 19.20 28.10
CA LEU A 608 12.04 19.96 27.70
C LEU A 608 11.68 21.41 27.36
N ASN A 609 10.50 21.62 26.76
CA ASN A 609 10.00 22.93 26.41
C ASN A 609 9.82 23.82 27.65
N ARG A 610 9.19 23.28 28.70
CA ARG A 610 9.05 24.00 29.97
C ARG A 610 10.41 24.27 30.60
N THR A 611 11.31 23.29 30.56
CA THR A 611 12.66 23.42 31.11
C THR A 611 13.48 24.51 30.42
N LEU A 612 13.42 24.59 29.08
CA LEU A 612 14.08 25.63 28.28
C LEU A 612 13.50 27.02 28.55
N GLU A 613 12.18 27.14 28.62
CA GLU A 613 11.52 28.42 28.87
C GLU A 613 11.82 28.93 30.29
N GLN A 614 11.77 28.05 31.29
CA GLN A 614 12.15 28.39 32.66
C GLN A 614 13.62 28.83 32.76
N ASP A 615 14.53 28.10 32.10
CA ASP A 615 15.95 28.45 32.09
C ASP A 615 16.22 29.80 31.44
N ARG A 616 15.54 30.10 30.33
CA ARG A 616 15.62 31.40 29.65
C ARG A 616 15.17 32.54 30.57
N VAL A 617 14.00 32.41 31.21
CA VAL A 617 13.47 33.44 32.12
C VAL A 617 14.40 33.64 33.32
N GLU A 618 14.93 32.57 33.91
CA GLU A 618 15.86 32.65 35.03
C GLU A 618 17.19 33.29 34.63
N PHE A 619 17.69 32.99 33.42
CA PHE A 619 18.93 33.57 32.91
C PHE A 619 18.81 35.08 32.68
N GLU A 620 17.69 35.55 32.11
CA GLU A 620 17.44 37.00 31.96
C GLU A 620 17.34 37.69 33.33
N ARG A 621 16.64 37.08 34.30
CA ARG A 621 16.63 37.59 35.68
C ARG A 621 18.02 37.65 36.31
N ALA A 622 18.88 36.67 36.01
CA ALA A 622 20.25 36.64 36.51
C ALA A 622 21.12 37.76 35.90
N LYS A 623 20.95 38.07 34.59
CA LYS A 623 21.61 39.22 33.95
C LYS A 623 21.18 40.54 34.57
N ASP A 624 19.86 40.75 34.74
CA ASP A 624 19.33 41.96 35.37
C ASP A 624 19.90 42.16 36.78
N ARG A 625 19.99 41.06 37.54
CA ARG A 625 20.56 41.09 38.89
C ARG A 625 22.06 41.41 38.88
N LEU A 626 22.83 40.83 37.96
CA LEU A 626 24.26 41.12 37.80
C LEU A 626 24.46 42.60 37.47
N GLN A 627 23.70 43.15 36.52
CA GLN A 627 23.79 44.55 36.13
C GLN A 627 23.43 45.50 37.27
N ARG A 628 22.41 45.16 38.09
CA ARG A 628 22.10 45.91 39.31
C ARG A 628 23.24 45.86 40.33
N LEU A 629 23.85 44.69 40.52
CA LEU A 629 24.98 44.54 41.44
C LEU A 629 26.21 45.31 40.94
N ASP A 630 26.52 45.28 39.66
CA ASP A 630 27.63 46.04 39.07
C ASP A 630 27.42 47.55 39.23
N ASN A 631 26.19 48.03 39.01
CA ASN A 631 25.83 49.43 39.28
C ASN A 631 26.01 49.79 40.75
N LEU A 632 25.59 48.92 41.67
CA LEU A 632 25.79 49.13 43.12
C LEU A 632 27.28 49.11 43.49
N ILE A 633 28.07 48.19 42.95
CA ILE A 633 29.52 48.13 43.14
C ILE A 633 30.16 49.42 42.63
N ALA A 634 29.78 49.91 41.45
CA ALA A 634 30.28 51.16 40.90
C ALA A 634 29.95 52.35 41.80
N ILE A 635 28.70 52.47 42.28
CA ILE A 635 28.26 53.53 43.20
C ILE A 635 29.01 53.47 44.53
N VAL A 636 29.15 52.29 45.12
CA VAL A 636 29.85 52.10 46.40
C VAL A 636 31.35 52.35 46.25
N SER A 637 31.96 51.91 45.15
CA SER A 637 33.39 52.09 44.87
C SER A 637 33.73 53.57 44.59
N ALA A 638 32.90 54.27 43.82
CA ALA A 638 33.05 55.71 43.57
C ALA A 638 32.90 56.55 44.86
N ASN A 639 32.03 56.11 45.78
CA ASN A 639 31.86 56.75 47.09
C ASN A 639 32.83 56.24 48.17
N GLY A 640 33.68 55.24 47.87
CA GLY A 640 34.60 54.62 48.81
C GLY A 640 35.54 55.62 49.54
N PRO A 641 36.20 56.56 48.84
CA PRO A 641 37.04 57.56 49.47
C PRO A 641 36.26 58.52 50.38
N ALA A 642 35.08 58.96 49.93
CA ALA A 642 34.22 59.88 50.69
C ALA A 642 33.62 59.22 51.94
N GLN A 643 33.21 57.96 51.84
CA GLN A 643 32.72 57.18 52.97
C GLN A 643 33.82 56.83 53.98
N ALA A 644 35.04 56.54 53.53
CA ALA A 644 36.19 56.34 54.42
C ALA A 644 36.51 57.60 55.24
N ILE A 645 36.44 58.79 54.62
CA ILE A 645 36.60 60.07 55.31
C ILE A 645 35.48 60.28 56.34
N LEU A 646 34.22 60.02 55.98
CA LEU A 646 33.06 60.12 56.88
C LEU A 646 33.15 59.15 58.07
N ALA A 647 33.56 57.90 57.83
CA ALA A 647 33.78 56.89 58.85
C ALA A 647 34.89 57.30 59.82
N LYS A 648 36.02 57.82 59.30
CA LYS A 648 37.12 58.35 60.11
C LYS A 648 36.68 59.55 60.96
N ARG A 649 35.88 60.46 60.39
CA ARG A 649 35.31 61.63 61.10
C ARG A 649 34.33 61.22 62.21
N ARG A 650 33.49 60.20 61.97
CA ARG A 650 32.60 59.63 63.00
C ARG A 650 33.39 58.93 64.10
N GLY A 651 34.39 58.12 63.73
CA GLY A 651 35.31 57.48 64.67
C GLY A 651 35.99 58.50 65.59
N TYR A 652 36.51 59.59 65.02
CA TYR A 652 37.08 60.68 65.81
C TYR A 652 36.07 61.36 66.74
N ARG A 653 34.80 61.54 66.32
CA ARG A 653 33.77 62.10 67.20
C ARG A 653 33.46 61.18 68.40
N TYR A 654 33.33 59.88 68.16
CA TYR A 654 33.08 58.91 69.24
C TYR A 654 34.27 58.80 70.19
N ALA A 655 35.49 58.75 69.67
CA ALA A 655 36.70 58.75 70.49
C ALA A 655 36.78 60.01 71.35
N ARG A 656 36.47 61.19 70.78
CA ARG A 656 36.49 62.47 71.51
C ARG A 656 35.43 62.54 72.61
N LEU A 657 34.22 62.01 72.37
CA LEU A 657 33.17 61.90 73.39
C LEU A 657 33.62 60.98 74.53
N LEU A 658 34.14 59.79 74.21
CA LEU A 658 34.67 58.85 75.20
C LEU A 658 35.80 59.45 76.04
N SER A 659 36.76 60.13 75.40
CA SER A 659 37.87 60.78 76.08
C SER A 659 37.40 61.91 77.00
N MET A 660 36.42 62.72 76.57
CA MET A 660 35.85 63.77 77.43
C MET A 660 35.07 63.20 78.61
N SER A 661 34.30 62.14 78.41
CA SER A 661 33.60 61.44 79.50
C SER A 661 34.59 60.86 80.50
N LEU A 662 35.67 60.23 80.03
CA LEU A 662 36.73 59.71 80.91
C LEU A 662 37.40 60.85 81.68
N ALA A 663 37.82 61.92 80.99
CA ALA A 663 38.46 63.07 81.60
C ALA A 663 37.57 63.71 82.68
N PHE A 664 36.28 63.88 82.40
CA PHE A 664 35.30 64.40 83.36
C PHE A 664 35.14 63.48 84.57
N LEU A 665 35.04 62.16 84.37
CA LEU A 665 34.98 61.18 85.46
C LEU A 665 36.25 61.21 86.33
N THR A 666 37.44 61.25 85.73
CA THR A 666 38.70 61.40 86.51
C THR A 666 38.77 62.73 87.24
N GLY A 667 38.44 63.84 86.57
CA GLY A 667 38.45 65.16 87.20
C GLY A 667 37.49 65.24 88.37
N PHE A 668 36.27 64.73 88.20
CA PHE A 668 35.25 64.64 89.25
C PHE A 668 35.70 63.73 90.40
N TYR A 669 36.37 62.61 90.10
CA TYR A 669 36.93 61.72 91.12
C TYR A 669 38.00 62.41 91.97
N PHE A 670 38.93 63.13 91.35
CA PHE A 670 40.00 63.84 92.07
C PHE A 670 39.49 65.05 92.86
N THR A 671 38.52 65.83 92.34
CA THR A 671 37.91 66.92 93.12
C THR A 671 37.07 66.42 94.28
N MET A 672 36.39 65.28 94.14
CA MET A 672 35.70 64.62 95.26
C MET A 672 36.66 64.13 96.35
N ILE A 673 37.87 63.70 95.98
CA ILE A 673 38.92 63.30 96.94
C ILE A 673 39.48 64.50 97.71
N GLU A 674 39.61 65.68 97.10
CA GLU A 674 40.06 66.90 97.81
C GLU A 674 38.98 67.53 98.71
N LEU A 675 37.71 67.17 98.51
CA LEU A 675 36.55 67.66 99.29
C LEU A 675 36.18 66.76 100.48
N LEU A 676 36.80 65.57 100.59
CA LEU A 676 36.69 64.63 101.71
C LEU A 676 37.92 64.76 102.61
#